data_AF-A0A9J7GQP8-F1
#
_entry.id   AF-A0A9J7GQP8-F1
#
_cell.length_a   1.000
_cell.length_b   1.000
_cell.length_c   1.000
_cell.angle_alpha   90.00
_cell.angle_beta   90.00
_cell.angle_gamma   90.00
#
_symmetry.space_group_name_H-M   'P 1'
#
loop_
_entity.id
_entity.type
_entity.pdbx_description
1 polymer ?
#
loop_
_entity_poly.entity_id
_entity_poly.type
_entity_poly.pdbx_seq_one_letter_code
_entity_poly.pdbx_strand_id
1 'polypeptide(L)'
;MVPQGEHFVNSWVRRELPVVSAYCNDSVFANEELRLDTFKDWPHNSPGAVEALVRAGLFYTGIRDIVQCFSCDGCMENWKEGDDPLEDHTKFYPNCVFLQYLKSSAEVTPALQSHCEIPKAMDTTGGSNHEDPVTVLSTVADVAPSEAQGCECPSSGACVLSTDLAQSEAQWLQEAKSLSEQLRAAYTKATFRHMNLPEVCSSLGTDHLLGCDLSIVSKHISRPVQEALTLPEVFTNLNSVMCVEGETGSGKTTFLKKTAFLWASGCCPMLNRFQLVFYISLSSSRPDQGLASIIGAQLLEAGGSISEVCLSSSIQHLKHQVLFLLDDYSGMDSLPQAIETLITKNYLSQTCLLIAVHTNRARAIRPYLDTILEIKEFPFYNTITVLRKLFFHKISCLLEFMVYFGMNEDLQGIHKTPLFMAAVCTDWFQNPSDQSFHDVAVFKSYMKYLFLKHEATPGPLKATMSSCGQLALRGLFSSCFEFSSEDLTEAGVDEDEDLTTCLMSKFTAQRLRPVYRFLSPLFQEFLAAMRLTELLGSEREEDQDLGFEYLRQVNSPLKAMSVYNNFLKYVSSHPSSKAGPKIVSHLLQLVSDKESLENMSENEDYGKTQPKTSRMMQLIKGMWQVSPEAFSLFISEHLLSIALNFAYKSNSVAACSPFILQFLQGRTLNLKVLNLQYFGDHPESLLLLRSVKVSINGNKMPPRVGYSVMEKCYETLQPPMIDEDYASTFEHMKEWEKNLAENEDKLRNFMNNQPQCPPNISAGYWKLSPKQHKIPRLEVGVTNMGPADQALLQVLMEVFSASQDIELHLMHSSGFLESIRPALELNKTSVTKCSLCRLRLSAEEQQLLLALPALRSLEVSGTNQLPDQLFPNLDKFPSLRELSVRLDGSPDVLSVIPGDLPNFHHMEKLSIQTSTESDLSKLVKLIQNSPNLHVFHLKCDFFSDFESLMTVLASCKELREMEFSGRCFETRPFVTILPNFVSLKILNLECQQFPDKETSEKFAQALGSLRNLEELLLPTGDGIQQVAKLIVQQCLQLPCLRVLVFHHILDDDSVMEIAKGATSGGFQKLETLDLSVNHKITEEGYRNFFQALDNLPNLQVLNICRSLPERIQVQATTVKALSQCVSRLPSLTRLEILSWLLDEEDMKVINAVKERHPQSKRLTVLWKWIVPFSPVIQK
;
A
#
# COMPACT_ATOMS: atom_id res chain seq x y z
N MET A 1 -14.45 2.51 -0.53
CA MET A 1 -15.19 3.12 -1.65
C MET A 1 -14.85 2.33 -2.90
N VAL A 2 -15.83 1.94 -3.72
CA VAL A 2 -15.64 1.51 -5.11
C VAL A 2 -15.29 2.79 -5.89
N PRO A 3 -14.10 2.93 -6.49
CA PRO A 3 -13.80 4.06 -7.36
C PRO A 3 -14.62 3.90 -8.65
N GLN A 4 -15.23 4.97 -9.14
CA GLN A 4 -15.83 4.99 -10.48
C GLN A 4 -14.72 4.66 -11.51
N GLY A 5 -14.89 3.54 -12.21
CA GLY A 5 -13.82 2.82 -12.92
C GLY A 5 -13.20 3.51 -14.14
N GLU A 6 -13.72 4.65 -14.58
CA GLU A 6 -13.28 5.32 -15.82
C GLU A 6 -11.87 5.91 -15.73
N HIS A 7 -11.50 6.50 -14.59
CA HIS A 7 -10.17 7.08 -14.41
C HIS A 7 -9.07 6.02 -14.26
N PHE A 8 -9.40 4.83 -13.75
CA PHE A 8 -8.44 3.75 -13.55
C PHE A 8 -8.15 3.01 -14.86
N VAL A 9 -9.17 2.71 -15.65
CA VAL A 9 -9.01 2.04 -16.96
C VAL A 9 -8.14 2.88 -17.91
N ASN A 10 -8.31 4.21 -17.93
CA ASN A 10 -7.53 5.12 -18.77
C ASN A 10 -6.05 5.23 -18.38
N SER A 11 -5.68 4.95 -17.12
CA SER A 11 -4.28 4.95 -16.68
C SER A 11 -3.52 3.68 -17.09
N TRP A 12 -4.20 2.55 -17.19
CA TRP A 12 -3.58 1.24 -17.48
C TRP A 12 -3.41 0.99 -18.98
N VAL A 13 -4.34 1.49 -19.81
CA VAL A 13 -4.23 1.40 -21.27
C VAL A 13 -3.10 2.28 -21.83
N ARG A 14 -2.66 3.31 -21.09
CA ARG A 14 -1.60 4.24 -21.52
C ARG A 14 -0.18 3.67 -21.53
N ARG A 15 0.09 2.50 -20.94
CA ARG A 15 1.49 2.08 -20.71
C ARG A 15 2.12 1.07 -21.66
N GLU A 16 1.37 0.21 -22.37
CA GLU A 16 2.01 -0.75 -23.29
C GLU A 16 1.08 -1.18 -24.44
N LEU A 17 0.94 -0.35 -25.48
CA LEU A 17 0.42 -0.78 -26.78
C LEU A 17 1.48 -0.54 -27.87
N PRO A 18 1.87 -1.55 -28.66
CA PRO A 18 2.69 -1.34 -29.86
C PRO A 18 1.85 -0.67 -30.94
N VAL A 19 2.30 0.52 -31.35
CA VAL A 19 1.65 1.41 -32.32
C VAL A 19 1.81 0.88 -33.76
N VAL A 20 0.71 0.88 -34.53
CA VAL A 20 0.74 1.04 -36.00
C VAL A 20 -0.31 2.09 -36.39
N SER A 21 0.14 3.10 -37.14
CA SER A 21 -0.45 4.44 -37.32
C SER A 21 -1.53 4.58 -38.41
N ALA A 22 -2.42 5.59 -38.26
CA ALA A 22 -2.79 6.53 -39.35
C ALA A 22 -3.60 7.77 -38.90
N TYR A 23 -4.04 7.88 -37.63
CA TYR A 23 -4.67 9.10 -37.10
C TYR A 23 -3.96 9.52 -35.82
N CYS A 24 -3.46 10.75 -35.74
CA CYS A 24 -3.00 11.34 -34.48
C CYS A 24 -4.21 11.68 -33.60
N ASN A 25 -4.78 10.65 -32.96
CA ASN A 25 -5.45 10.71 -31.67
C ASN A 25 -5.65 9.26 -31.17
N ASP A 26 -4.99 8.92 -30.07
CA ASP A 26 -4.94 7.58 -29.44
C ASP A 26 -6.26 7.20 -28.74
N SER A 27 -7.38 7.34 -29.44
CA SER A 27 -8.72 7.03 -28.92
C SER A 27 -9.12 5.59 -29.26
N VAL A 28 -9.51 4.81 -28.24
CA VAL A 28 -10.12 3.47 -28.44
C VAL A 28 -11.37 3.52 -29.32
N PHE A 29 -12.02 4.68 -29.39
CA PHE A 29 -13.16 4.96 -30.24
C PHE A 29 -12.78 5.22 -31.70
N ALA A 30 -11.54 4.98 -32.13
CA ALA A 30 -11.20 4.89 -33.56
C ALA A 30 -11.84 3.66 -34.22
N ASN A 31 -12.09 2.58 -33.45
CA ASN A 31 -12.82 1.41 -33.90
C ASN A 31 -14.33 1.68 -33.95
N GLU A 32 -14.94 1.48 -35.11
CA GLU A 32 -16.36 1.73 -35.36
C GLU A 32 -17.29 0.84 -34.53
N GLU A 33 -16.94 -0.43 -34.29
CA GLU A 33 -17.74 -1.35 -33.46
C GLU A 33 -17.78 -0.89 -32.00
N LEU A 34 -16.67 -0.34 -31.49
CA LEU A 34 -16.61 0.22 -30.13
C LEU A 34 -17.39 1.53 -30.00
N ARG A 35 -17.42 2.36 -31.06
CA ARG A 35 -18.29 3.55 -31.10
C ARG A 35 -19.76 3.15 -31.09
N LEU A 36 -20.15 2.19 -31.92
CA LEU A 36 -21.52 1.69 -31.99
C LEU A 36 -22.01 1.17 -30.64
N ASP A 37 -21.15 0.44 -29.93
CA ASP A 37 -21.43 -0.11 -28.61
C ASP A 37 -21.75 0.94 -27.54
N THR A 38 -21.31 2.19 -27.70
CA THR A 38 -21.61 3.28 -26.75
C THR A 38 -23.08 3.68 -26.79
N PHE A 39 -23.81 3.44 -27.88
CA PHE A 39 -25.19 3.87 -28.06
C PHE A 39 -26.24 2.91 -27.47
N LYS A 40 -25.83 1.92 -26.67
CA LYS A 40 -26.74 0.92 -26.06
C LYS A 40 -27.83 1.55 -25.18
N ASP A 41 -27.54 2.67 -24.53
CA ASP A 41 -28.47 3.42 -23.67
C ASP A 41 -28.92 4.75 -24.31
N TRP A 42 -28.85 4.89 -25.64
CA TRP A 42 -29.18 6.14 -26.36
C TRP A 42 -30.68 6.50 -26.26
N PRO A 43 -31.05 7.73 -25.84
CA PRO A 43 -32.42 8.04 -25.43
C PRO A 43 -33.48 8.30 -26.54
N HIS A 44 -33.30 7.83 -27.78
CA HIS A 44 -34.27 8.06 -28.88
C HIS A 44 -34.66 6.81 -29.68
N ASN A 45 -35.94 6.70 -30.06
CA ASN A 45 -36.56 5.58 -30.80
C ASN A 45 -36.22 5.51 -32.31
N SER A 46 -35.01 5.90 -32.74
CA SER A 46 -34.60 5.82 -34.15
C SER A 46 -33.25 5.11 -34.31
N PRO A 47 -33.24 3.80 -34.65
CA PRO A 47 -32.01 3.05 -34.93
C PRO A 47 -31.19 3.65 -36.09
N GLY A 48 -31.86 4.24 -37.09
CA GLY A 48 -31.21 4.81 -38.28
C GLY A 48 -30.34 6.03 -38.02
N ALA A 49 -30.53 6.73 -36.88
CA ALA A 49 -29.69 7.86 -36.49
C ALA A 49 -28.34 7.42 -35.87
N VAL A 50 -28.30 6.27 -35.18
CA VAL A 50 -27.09 5.79 -34.47
C VAL A 50 -25.99 5.41 -35.46
N GLU A 51 -26.33 4.70 -36.53
CA GLU A 51 -25.36 4.31 -37.56
C GLU A 51 -24.81 5.52 -38.33
N ALA A 52 -25.59 6.59 -38.45
CA ALA A 52 -25.15 7.85 -39.04
C ALA A 52 -24.20 8.61 -38.09
N LEU A 53 -24.50 8.66 -36.78
CA LEU A 53 -23.63 9.25 -35.75
C LEU A 53 -22.28 8.52 -35.69
N VAL A 54 -22.30 7.19 -35.70
CA VAL A 54 -21.09 6.34 -35.68
C VAL A 54 -20.24 6.52 -36.94
N ARG A 55 -20.86 6.59 -38.12
CA ARG A 55 -20.18 6.86 -39.40
C ARG A 55 -19.63 8.29 -39.50
N ALA A 56 -20.27 9.25 -38.83
CA ALA A 56 -19.74 10.61 -38.66
C ALA A 56 -18.57 10.69 -37.66
N GLY A 57 -18.13 9.56 -37.08
CA GLY A 57 -17.01 9.48 -36.16
C GLY A 57 -17.38 9.87 -34.72
N LEU A 58 -18.65 9.75 -34.36
CA LEU A 58 -19.18 10.15 -33.05
C LEU A 58 -19.48 8.93 -32.18
N PHE A 59 -19.25 9.07 -30.87
CA PHE A 59 -19.63 8.08 -29.85
C PHE A 59 -20.48 8.76 -28.77
N TYR A 60 -21.34 7.99 -28.10
CA TYR A 60 -22.22 8.50 -27.05
C TYR A 60 -21.45 8.65 -25.72
N THR A 61 -21.62 9.79 -25.06
CA THR A 61 -20.97 10.09 -23.78
C THR A 61 -21.67 9.48 -22.56
N GLY A 62 -22.85 8.89 -22.73
CA GLY A 62 -23.67 8.36 -21.61
C GLY A 62 -24.48 9.42 -20.87
N ILE A 63 -24.41 10.70 -21.29
CA ILE A 63 -25.11 11.82 -20.65
C ILE A 63 -26.08 12.46 -21.66
N ARG A 64 -27.39 12.37 -21.40
CA ARG A 64 -28.45 12.95 -22.24
C ARG A 64 -28.31 12.52 -23.71
N ASP A 65 -28.28 13.44 -24.66
CA ASP A 65 -28.07 13.19 -26.10
C ASP A 65 -26.70 13.73 -26.57
N ILE A 66 -25.72 13.83 -25.68
CA ILE A 66 -24.41 14.38 -26.01
C ILE A 66 -23.54 13.31 -26.65
N VAL A 67 -23.06 13.57 -27.87
CA VAL A 67 -22.10 12.72 -28.60
C VAL A 67 -20.78 13.46 -28.81
N GLN A 68 -19.67 12.73 -28.84
CA GLN A 68 -18.33 13.28 -28.99
C GLN A 68 -17.59 12.61 -30.15
N CYS A 69 -16.82 13.39 -30.91
CA CYS A 69 -15.98 12.84 -31.97
C CYS A 69 -14.69 12.19 -31.42
N PHE A 70 -14.36 10.99 -31.89
CA PHE A 70 -13.10 10.32 -31.51
C PHE A 70 -11.83 11.02 -32.03
N SER A 71 -11.95 11.85 -33.08
CA SER A 71 -10.81 12.47 -33.78
C SER A 71 -10.60 13.93 -33.42
N CYS A 72 -11.64 14.74 -33.23
CA CYS A 72 -11.50 16.17 -32.91
C CYS A 72 -12.00 16.54 -31.51
N ASP A 73 -12.51 15.58 -30.74
CA ASP A 73 -13.14 15.78 -29.43
C ASP A 73 -14.31 16.78 -29.42
N GLY A 74 -14.86 17.12 -30.59
CA GLY A 74 -16.02 17.99 -30.72
C GLY A 74 -17.28 17.32 -30.14
N CYS A 75 -17.95 18.02 -29.22
CA CYS A 75 -19.19 17.57 -28.58
C CYS A 75 -20.40 18.22 -29.24
N MET A 76 -21.43 17.43 -29.55
CA MET A 76 -22.68 17.89 -30.16
C MET A 76 -23.89 17.37 -29.38
N GLU A 77 -24.90 18.23 -29.22
CA GLU A 77 -26.08 18.02 -28.37
C GLU A 77 -27.32 18.70 -28.98
N ASN A 78 -28.51 18.36 -28.49
CA ASN A 78 -29.84 18.78 -28.97
C ASN A 78 -30.24 18.22 -30.36
N TRP A 79 -29.99 16.94 -30.59
CA TRP A 79 -30.29 16.26 -31.86
C TRP A 79 -31.80 16.17 -32.13
N LYS A 80 -32.22 16.51 -33.35
CA LYS A 80 -33.61 16.44 -33.83
C LYS A 80 -33.76 15.41 -34.93
N GLU A 81 -34.97 14.89 -35.08
CA GLU A 81 -35.33 13.98 -36.16
C GLU A 81 -35.19 14.71 -37.51
N GLY A 82 -34.26 14.23 -38.35
CA GLY A 82 -33.92 14.84 -39.64
C GLY A 82 -32.57 15.57 -39.68
N ASP A 83 -31.87 15.71 -38.55
CA ASP A 83 -30.50 16.23 -38.53
C ASP A 83 -29.52 15.22 -39.19
N ASP A 84 -28.54 15.72 -39.95
CA ASP A 84 -27.49 14.90 -40.56
C ASP A 84 -26.20 15.02 -39.71
N PRO A 85 -25.80 13.96 -38.99
CA PRO A 85 -24.61 13.96 -38.14
C PRO A 85 -23.32 14.33 -38.86
N LEU A 86 -23.18 14.00 -40.13
CA LEU A 86 -21.97 14.28 -40.90
C LEU A 86 -21.94 15.75 -41.34
N GLU A 87 -23.08 16.31 -41.76
CA GLU A 87 -23.19 17.73 -42.10
C GLU A 87 -23.02 18.62 -40.87
N ASP A 88 -23.66 18.29 -39.75
CA ASP A 88 -23.52 19.04 -38.51
C ASP A 88 -22.10 18.97 -37.95
N HIS A 89 -21.47 17.78 -37.96
CA HIS A 89 -20.06 17.65 -37.59
C HIS A 89 -19.15 18.47 -38.50
N THR A 90 -19.44 18.51 -39.81
CA THR A 90 -18.70 19.34 -40.79
C THR A 90 -18.91 20.85 -40.56
N LYS A 91 -20.12 21.25 -40.16
CA LYS A 91 -20.50 22.64 -39.93
C LYS A 91 -19.92 23.20 -38.64
N PHE A 92 -19.98 22.44 -37.54
CA PHE A 92 -19.52 22.87 -36.23
C PHE A 92 -18.01 22.63 -36.02
N TYR A 93 -17.44 21.59 -36.64
CA TYR A 93 -16.02 21.22 -36.51
C TYR A 93 -15.35 20.96 -37.87
N PRO A 94 -15.26 21.97 -38.77
CA PRO A 94 -14.76 21.81 -40.15
C PRO A 94 -13.28 21.39 -40.25
N ASN A 95 -12.50 21.57 -39.17
CA ASN A 95 -11.08 21.24 -39.10
C ASN A 95 -10.80 19.81 -38.59
N CYS A 96 -11.83 18.97 -38.42
CA CYS A 96 -11.66 17.59 -37.97
C CYS A 96 -10.88 16.76 -38.99
N VAL A 97 -9.78 16.13 -38.56
CA VAL A 97 -8.88 15.34 -39.43
C VAL A 97 -9.63 14.15 -40.07
N PHE A 98 -10.52 13.51 -39.31
CA PHE A 98 -11.39 12.44 -39.81
C PHE A 98 -12.31 12.91 -40.95
N LEU A 99 -12.92 14.09 -40.83
CA LEU A 99 -13.80 14.64 -41.88
C LEU A 99 -13.04 15.06 -43.13
N GLN A 100 -11.82 15.59 -42.97
CA GLN A 100 -10.96 15.95 -44.11
C GLN A 100 -10.55 14.72 -44.92
N TYR A 101 -10.34 13.58 -44.26
CA TYR A 101 -10.06 12.30 -44.91
C TYR A 101 -11.28 11.74 -45.66
N LEU A 102 -12.48 11.80 -45.06
CA LEU A 102 -13.73 11.39 -45.72
C LEU A 102 -14.01 12.20 -47.00
N LYS A 103 -13.70 13.51 -46.99
CA LYS A 103 -13.85 14.36 -48.18
C LYS A 103 -12.82 14.04 -49.27
N SER A 104 -11.59 13.68 -48.92
CA SER A 104 -10.57 13.32 -49.90
C SER A 104 -10.76 11.91 -50.48
N SER A 105 -11.44 11.00 -49.78
CA SER A 105 -11.78 9.67 -50.31
C SER A 105 -13.02 9.68 -51.22
N ALA A 106 -13.91 10.68 -51.10
CA ALA A 106 -15.15 10.77 -51.89
C ALA A 106 -14.96 11.34 -53.31
N GLU A 107 -13.84 12.02 -53.59
CA GLU A 107 -13.53 12.56 -54.94
C GLU A 107 -12.89 11.52 -55.88
N VAL A 108 -12.64 10.31 -55.40
CA VAL A 108 -12.06 9.20 -56.19
C VAL A 108 -13.05 8.04 -56.23
N THR A 109 -13.71 7.86 -57.38
CA THR A 109 -14.53 6.71 -57.85
C THR A 109 -16.08 6.80 -57.71
N PRO A 110 -16.82 7.15 -58.80
CA PRO A 110 -18.27 6.97 -58.90
C PRO A 110 -18.61 5.68 -59.69
N ALA A 111 -18.84 4.57 -58.99
CA ALA A 111 -19.66 3.45 -59.45
C ALA A 111 -19.78 2.41 -58.34
N LEU A 112 -20.97 1.83 -58.17
CA LEU A 112 -21.39 0.83 -57.17
C LEU A 112 -22.09 1.39 -55.92
N GLN A 113 -23.15 2.18 -56.14
CA GLN A 113 -24.34 2.09 -55.31
C GLN A 113 -25.46 1.44 -56.15
N SER A 114 -25.83 0.21 -55.82
CA SER A 114 -27.23 -0.26 -55.88
C SER A 114 -27.34 -1.65 -55.26
N HIS A 115 -27.79 -1.63 -54.01
CA HIS A 115 -28.74 -2.54 -53.34
C HIS A 115 -28.70 -4.05 -53.59
N CYS A 116 -28.74 -4.82 -52.49
CA CYS A 116 -29.94 -5.61 -52.19
C CYS A 116 -30.07 -5.98 -50.71
N GLU A 117 -31.16 -5.50 -50.13
CA GLU A 117 -31.85 -6.11 -48.98
C GLU A 117 -32.41 -7.49 -49.35
N ILE A 118 -32.65 -8.33 -48.35
CA ILE A 118 -33.27 -9.68 -48.46
C ILE A 118 -34.41 -9.72 -47.42
N PRO A 119 -35.50 -10.50 -47.55
CA PRO A 119 -36.40 -10.77 -48.68
C PRO A 119 -37.90 -10.64 -48.23
N LYS A 120 -38.89 -10.89 -49.11
CA LYS A 120 -40.13 -11.61 -48.72
C LYS A 120 -40.93 -12.14 -49.91
N ALA A 121 -41.67 -13.21 -49.60
CA ALA A 121 -42.24 -14.24 -50.46
C ALA A 121 -43.57 -13.88 -51.15
N MET A 122 -43.88 -14.69 -52.19
CA MET A 122 -45.20 -15.17 -52.68
C MET A 122 -46.26 -14.10 -53.00
N ASP A 123 -46.90 -14.07 -54.17
CA ASP A 123 -47.63 -15.17 -54.81
C ASP A 123 -48.03 -14.82 -56.26
N THR A 124 -48.08 -15.86 -57.11
CA THR A 124 -49.02 -16.18 -58.22
C THR A 124 -49.81 -15.03 -58.92
N THR A 125 -49.95 -14.93 -60.26
CA THR A 125 -50.31 -15.97 -61.26
C THR A 125 -50.27 -15.44 -62.74
N GLY A 126 -49.77 -16.28 -63.67
CA GLY A 126 -50.15 -16.55 -65.10
C GLY A 126 -50.32 -15.44 -66.15
N GLY A 127 -49.99 -15.60 -67.45
CA GLY A 127 -49.41 -16.66 -68.31
C GLY A 127 -48.83 -15.98 -69.58
N SER A 128 -48.15 -16.56 -70.58
CA SER A 128 -48.17 -17.86 -71.29
C SER A 128 -46.87 -17.89 -72.15
N ASN A 129 -46.12 -18.98 -72.38
CA ASN A 129 -46.44 -20.14 -73.21
C ASN A 129 -45.39 -21.26 -73.01
N HIS A 130 -45.91 -22.48 -72.93
CA HIS A 130 -45.33 -23.83 -72.97
C HIS A 130 -44.48 -24.11 -74.24
N GLU A 131 -43.60 -25.12 -74.36
CA GLU A 131 -43.03 -26.18 -73.50
C GLU A 131 -41.86 -26.83 -74.28
N ASP A 132 -40.74 -27.11 -73.61
CA ASP A 132 -39.91 -28.35 -73.51
C ASP A 132 -39.89 -29.44 -74.64
N PRO A 133 -38.96 -30.44 -74.63
CA PRO A 133 -37.94 -30.79 -73.59
C PRO A 133 -36.52 -31.23 -74.08
N VAL A 134 -35.55 -31.17 -73.13
CA VAL A 134 -34.54 -32.19 -72.72
C VAL A 134 -33.30 -32.57 -73.60
N THR A 135 -32.17 -32.67 -72.88
CA THR A 135 -30.94 -33.52 -73.01
C THR A 135 -29.69 -33.13 -73.84
N VAL A 136 -28.57 -32.96 -73.11
CA VAL A 136 -27.27 -33.70 -73.19
C VAL A 136 -26.29 -33.51 -74.37
N LEU A 137 -25.04 -33.12 -73.99
CA LEU A 137 -23.68 -33.35 -74.54
C LEU A 137 -23.31 -33.09 -76.04
N SER A 138 -22.11 -32.51 -76.17
CA SER A 138 -20.96 -32.92 -77.03
C SER A 138 -20.57 -32.15 -78.29
N THR A 139 -19.24 -31.93 -78.37
CA THR A 139 -18.29 -32.01 -79.51
C THR A 139 -18.14 -30.92 -80.59
N VAL A 140 -16.91 -30.37 -80.61
CA VAL A 140 -15.89 -30.34 -81.70
C VAL A 140 -16.11 -29.50 -82.98
N ALA A 141 -15.11 -28.62 -83.19
CA ALA A 141 -14.41 -28.12 -84.39
C ALA A 141 -15.13 -27.40 -85.55
N ASP A 142 -14.47 -26.33 -86.03
CA ASP A 142 -14.06 -26.09 -87.44
C ASP A 142 -13.03 -24.93 -87.47
N VAL A 143 -11.78 -25.09 -87.94
CA VAL A 143 -11.22 -25.07 -89.32
C VAL A 143 -11.05 -23.65 -89.93
N ALA A 144 -9.82 -23.40 -90.42
CA ALA A 144 -9.18 -22.16 -90.93
C ALA A 144 -9.63 -21.76 -92.37
N PRO A 145 -9.03 -20.82 -93.17
CA PRO A 145 -7.57 -20.52 -93.36
C PRO A 145 -7.13 -19.05 -93.71
N SER A 146 -5.81 -18.77 -93.71
CA SER A 146 -5.03 -18.18 -94.86
C SER A 146 -3.55 -17.88 -94.54
N GLU A 147 -2.69 -18.06 -95.55
CA GLU A 147 -1.21 -18.06 -95.68
C GLU A 147 -0.52 -16.67 -95.44
N ALA A 148 0.81 -16.44 -95.31
CA ALA A 148 1.98 -17.04 -95.96
C ALA A 148 3.35 -16.66 -95.31
N GLN A 149 4.39 -17.41 -95.74
CA GLN A 149 5.85 -17.11 -95.83
C GLN A 149 6.81 -17.40 -94.65
N GLY A 150 7.52 -18.54 -94.80
CA GLY A 150 8.98 -18.52 -95.09
C GLY A 150 10.00 -18.81 -93.97
N CYS A 151 10.41 -20.08 -93.90
CA CYS A 151 11.79 -20.59 -93.76
C CYS A 151 12.61 -20.27 -92.47
N GLU A 152 13.38 -21.16 -91.83
CA GLU A 152 13.97 -22.47 -92.17
C GLU A 152 14.26 -23.22 -90.85
N CYS A 153 14.07 -24.53 -90.82
CA CYS A 153 14.68 -25.42 -89.81
C CYS A 153 16.10 -25.82 -90.27
N PRO A 154 16.93 -26.45 -89.40
CA PRO A 154 16.83 -27.92 -89.38
C PRO A 154 17.17 -28.61 -88.04
N SER A 155 16.38 -29.67 -87.75
CA SER A 155 16.84 -31.04 -87.42
C SER A 155 17.64 -31.28 -86.13
N SER A 156 17.62 -32.45 -85.48
CA SER A 156 16.81 -33.66 -85.45
C SER A 156 17.50 -34.52 -84.40
N GLY A 157 16.76 -35.31 -83.61
CA GLY A 157 17.36 -36.43 -82.87
C GLY A 157 16.99 -36.48 -81.40
N ALA A 158 15.88 -37.16 -81.15
CA ALA A 158 15.55 -37.98 -79.99
C ALA A 158 16.32 -37.77 -78.67
N CYS A 159 15.57 -37.52 -77.60
CA CYS A 159 15.80 -38.26 -76.35
C CYS A 159 14.46 -38.50 -75.64
N VAL A 160 13.93 -39.71 -75.84
CA VAL A 160 12.87 -40.31 -75.03
C VAL A 160 13.48 -40.61 -73.67
N LEU A 161 13.39 -39.68 -72.71
CA LEU A 161 13.80 -39.91 -71.31
C LEU A 161 13.17 -38.92 -70.30
N SER A 162 12.24 -38.05 -70.71
CA SER A 162 11.75 -36.93 -69.87
C SER A 162 10.35 -37.09 -69.27
N THR A 163 9.63 -38.20 -69.51
CA THR A 163 8.26 -38.38 -69.02
C THR A 163 8.14 -38.87 -67.56
N ASP A 164 9.14 -39.57 -67.01
CA ASP A 164 9.06 -40.13 -65.64
C ASP A 164 9.34 -39.08 -64.54
N LEU A 165 10.16 -38.06 -64.82
CA LEU A 165 10.43 -36.97 -63.87
C LEU A 165 9.25 -36.01 -63.72
N ALA A 166 8.51 -35.73 -64.81
CA ALA A 166 7.35 -34.85 -64.78
C ALA A 166 6.12 -35.49 -64.09
N GLN A 167 5.97 -36.82 -64.18
CA GLN A 167 4.92 -37.55 -63.46
C GLN A 167 5.20 -37.68 -61.96
N SER A 168 6.46 -37.93 -61.58
CA SER A 168 6.90 -37.93 -60.18
C SER A 168 6.70 -36.54 -59.54
N GLU A 169 7.08 -35.46 -60.24
CA GLU A 169 6.90 -34.09 -59.76
C GLU A 169 5.44 -33.68 -59.56
N ALA A 170 4.54 -34.12 -60.45
CA ALA A 170 3.11 -33.84 -60.33
C ALA A 170 2.46 -34.60 -59.17
N GLN A 171 2.93 -35.82 -58.88
CA GLN A 171 2.33 -36.71 -57.89
C GLN A 171 2.60 -36.26 -56.44
N TRP A 172 3.85 -36.00 -56.06
CA TRP A 172 4.14 -35.55 -54.69
C TRP A 172 3.53 -34.17 -54.40
N LEU A 173 3.43 -33.28 -55.41
CA LEU A 173 2.86 -31.95 -55.27
C LEU A 173 1.34 -32.00 -55.04
N GLN A 174 0.65 -32.93 -55.70
CA GLN A 174 -0.77 -33.17 -55.52
C GLN A 174 -1.06 -33.82 -54.16
N GLU A 175 -0.23 -34.78 -53.73
CA GLU A 175 -0.32 -35.39 -52.40
C GLU A 175 -0.01 -34.39 -51.28
N ALA A 176 0.98 -33.50 -51.46
CA ALA A 176 1.30 -32.43 -50.52
C ALA A 176 0.15 -31.43 -50.38
N LYS A 177 -0.53 -31.06 -51.48
CA LYS A 177 -1.74 -30.22 -51.44
C LYS A 177 -2.88 -30.90 -50.69
N SER A 178 -3.15 -32.17 -51.00
CA SER A 178 -4.17 -32.97 -50.30
C SER A 178 -3.86 -33.07 -48.80
N LEU A 179 -2.60 -33.29 -48.43
CA LEU A 179 -2.16 -33.34 -47.05
C LEU A 179 -2.33 -31.98 -46.35
N SER A 180 -2.00 -30.88 -47.02
CA SER A 180 -2.21 -29.52 -46.51
C SER A 180 -3.68 -29.26 -46.19
N GLU A 181 -4.60 -29.63 -47.10
CA GLU A 181 -6.04 -29.48 -46.89
C GLU A 181 -6.55 -30.32 -45.71
N GLN A 182 -6.09 -31.56 -45.59
CA GLN A 182 -6.44 -32.43 -44.45
C GLN A 182 -5.95 -31.86 -43.11
N LEU A 183 -4.73 -31.32 -43.07
CA LEU A 183 -4.18 -30.69 -41.88
C LEU A 183 -4.94 -29.40 -41.52
N ARG A 184 -5.26 -28.56 -42.51
CA ARG A 184 -6.08 -27.36 -42.30
C ARG A 184 -7.46 -27.72 -41.75
N ALA A 185 -8.09 -28.76 -42.28
CA ALA A 185 -9.36 -29.26 -41.77
C ALA A 185 -9.23 -29.78 -40.32
N ALA A 186 -8.16 -30.54 -40.02
CA ALA A 186 -7.91 -31.09 -38.69
C ALA A 186 -7.75 -29.99 -37.63
N TYR A 187 -6.95 -28.95 -37.90
CA TYR A 187 -6.72 -27.85 -36.95
C TYR A 187 -7.90 -26.88 -36.82
N THR A 188 -8.79 -26.85 -37.81
CA THR A 188 -10.00 -26.02 -37.79
C THR A 188 -11.12 -26.65 -36.95
N LYS A 189 -11.07 -27.96 -36.67
CA LYS A 189 -12.08 -28.66 -35.85
C LYS A 189 -12.09 -28.17 -34.40
N ALA A 190 -13.28 -28.16 -33.79
CA ALA A 190 -13.46 -27.80 -32.39
C ALA A 190 -12.60 -28.66 -31.44
N THR A 191 -12.50 -29.97 -31.70
CA THR A 191 -11.71 -30.90 -30.88
C THR A 191 -10.23 -30.53 -30.75
N PHE A 192 -9.63 -29.91 -31.78
CA PHE A 192 -8.25 -29.44 -31.72
C PHE A 192 -8.12 -28.13 -30.94
N ARG A 193 -9.12 -27.24 -31.09
CA ARG A 193 -9.18 -25.93 -30.42
C ARG A 193 -9.43 -26.03 -28.91
N HIS A 194 -10.15 -27.07 -28.48
CA HIS A 194 -10.39 -27.33 -27.07
C HIS A 194 -9.07 -27.72 -26.37
N MET A 195 -8.79 -27.07 -25.25
CA MET A 195 -7.71 -27.39 -24.33
C MET A 195 -8.22 -28.36 -23.26
N ASN A 196 -7.46 -29.43 -23.01
CA ASN A 196 -7.75 -30.38 -21.95
C ASN A 196 -7.44 -29.74 -20.59
N LEU A 197 -8.43 -29.07 -20.00
CA LEU A 197 -8.53 -28.89 -18.55
C LEU A 197 -9.19 -30.15 -17.96
N PRO A 198 -9.04 -30.46 -16.65
CA PRO A 198 -9.63 -31.66 -16.03
C PRO A 198 -11.13 -31.81 -16.38
N GLU A 199 -11.62 -33.06 -16.46
CA GLU A 199 -12.96 -33.45 -16.97
C GLU A 199 -14.15 -32.63 -16.45
N VAL A 200 -14.01 -31.96 -15.31
CA VAL A 200 -15.00 -31.02 -14.73
C VAL A 200 -15.23 -29.77 -15.62
N CYS A 201 -14.26 -29.36 -16.44
CA CYS A 201 -14.35 -28.18 -17.33
C CYS A 201 -14.65 -28.54 -18.80
N SER A 202 -15.07 -29.77 -19.09
CA SER A 202 -15.41 -30.22 -20.45
C SER A 202 -16.58 -29.45 -21.11
N SER A 203 -17.35 -28.68 -20.33
CA SER A 203 -18.49 -27.89 -20.81
C SER A 203 -18.15 -26.44 -21.21
N LEU A 204 -16.90 -25.97 -21.04
CA LEU A 204 -16.52 -24.60 -21.38
C LEU A 204 -15.57 -24.53 -22.58
N GLY A 205 -15.95 -23.70 -23.55
CA GLY A 205 -15.14 -23.39 -24.73
C GLY A 205 -13.80 -22.74 -24.32
N THR A 206 -12.78 -23.57 -24.15
CA THR A 206 -11.39 -23.16 -23.92
C THR A 206 -10.77 -22.47 -25.14
N ASP A 207 -11.50 -22.42 -26.25
CA ASP A 207 -11.20 -21.64 -27.46
C ASP A 207 -10.82 -20.18 -27.15
N HIS A 208 -11.31 -19.60 -26.06
CA HIS A 208 -10.99 -18.22 -25.64
C HIS A 208 -9.52 -18.02 -25.23
N LEU A 209 -8.81 -19.07 -24.79
CA LEU A 209 -7.37 -19.02 -24.46
C LEU A 209 -6.49 -18.88 -25.70
N LEU A 210 -6.94 -19.40 -26.86
CA LEU A 210 -6.24 -19.27 -28.13
C LEU A 210 -6.22 -17.82 -28.65
N GLY A 211 -7.16 -16.99 -28.20
CA GLY A 211 -7.21 -15.57 -28.55
C GLY A 211 -6.25 -14.68 -27.75
N CYS A 212 -5.64 -15.17 -26.67
CA CYS A 212 -4.74 -14.38 -25.82
C CYS A 212 -3.31 -14.42 -26.36
N ASP A 213 -2.59 -13.31 -26.25
CA ASP A 213 -1.17 -13.22 -26.64
C ASP A 213 -0.25 -13.42 -25.43
N LEU A 214 0.86 -14.10 -25.64
CA LEU A 214 1.87 -14.32 -24.60
C LEU A 214 2.99 -13.29 -24.74
N SER A 215 3.58 -12.89 -23.59
CA SER A 215 4.79 -12.07 -23.61
C SER A 215 6.00 -12.95 -23.90
N ILE A 216 6.61 -12.76 -25.08
CA ILE A 216 7.71 -13.58 -25.59
C ILE A 216 8.95 -12.71 -25.74
N VAL A 217 10.09 -13.22 -25.28
CA VAL A 217 11.39 -12.57 -25.39
C VAL A 217 12.36 -13.49 -26.12
N SER A 218 13.10 -12.95 -27.08
CA SER A 218 14.21 -13.65 -27.71
C SER A 218 15.45 -13.59 -26.82
N LYS A 219 16.02 -14.76 -26.51
CA LYS A 219 17.32 -14.91 -25.86
C LYS A 219 18.37 -15.28 -26.90
N HIS A 220 19.41 -14.45 -26.98
CA HIS A 220 20.58 -14.80 -27.78
C HIS A 220 21.42 -15.89 -27.09
N ILE A 221 21.92 -16.86 -27.85
CA ILE A 221 22.63 -18.03 -27.28
C ILE A 221 23.95 -17.63 -26.64
N SER A 222 24.65 -16.67 -27.25
CA SER A 222 26.01 -16.22 -26.88
C SER A 222 26.10 -14.85 -26.21
N ARG A 223 25.00 -14.07 -26.16
CA ARG A 223 24.99 -12.71 -25.57
C ARG A 223 23.84 -12.59 -24.57
N PRO A 224 23.99 -11.86 -23.46
CA PRO A 224 22.92 -11.67 -22.48
C PRO A 224 21.81 -10.69 -22.94
N VAL A 225 21.79 -10.29 -24.21
CA VAL A 225 20.77 -9.38 -24.75
C VAL A 225 19.44 -10.11 -24.84
N GLN A 226 18.40 -9.49 -24.27
CA GLN A 226 17.02 -9.93 -24.32
C GLN A 226 16.23 -8.89 -25.13
N GLU A 227 15.55 -9.34 -26.18
CA GLU A 227 14.72 -8.50 -27.04
C GLU A 227 13.26 -8.93 -26.91
N ALA A 228 12.38 -8.01 -26.53
CA ALA A 228 10.94 -8.28 -26.47
C ALA A 228 10.39 -8.39 -27.90
N LEU A 229 9.66 -9.46 -28.17
CA LEU A 229 9.09 -9.72 -29.49
C LEU A 229 7.56 -9.72 -29.43
N THR A 230 6.95 -9.15 -30.45
CA THR A 230 5.52 -9.29 -30.74
C THR A 230 5.24 -10.60 -31.48
N LEU A 231 3.99 -11.09 -31.42
CA LEU A 231 3.60 -12.33 -32.10
C LEU A 231 3.93 -12.32 -33.62
N PRO A 232 3.69 -11.22 -34.37
CA PRO A 232 4.08 -11.14 -35.78
C PRO A 232 5.60 -11.26 -35.99
N GLU A 233 6.41 -10.61 -35.14
CA GLU A 233 7.88 -10.66 -35.21
C GLU A 233 8.41 -12.07 -34.92
N VAL A 234 7.79 -12.79 -33.98
CA VAL A 234 8.11 -14.20 -33.74
C VAL A 234 7.86 -15.02 -35.01
N PHE A 235 6.70 -14.84 -35.65
CA PHE A 235 6.33 -15.59 -36.85
C PHE A 235 7.18 -15.24 -38.08
N THR A 236 7.60 -13.99 -38.25
CA THR A 236 8.55 -13.61 -39.32
C THR A 236 9.91 -14.27 -39.13
N ASN A 237 10.31 -14.46 -37.87
CA ASN A 237 11.63 -15.00 -37.54
C ASN A 237 11.69 -16.54 -37.59
N LEU A 238 10.57 -17.27 -37.68
CA LEU A 238 10.51 -18.74 -37.76
C LEU A 238 11.19 -19.33 -39.02
N ASN A 239 12.52 -19.37 -39.06
CA ASN A 239 13.29 -19.72 -40.26
C ASN A 239 14.18 -20.97 -40.07
N SER A 240 14.27 -21.49 -38.85
CA SER A 240 15.24 -22.53 -38.49
C SER A 240 14.77 -23.36 -37.28
N VAL A 241 15.70 -23.98 -36.53
CA VAL A 241 15.35 -24.74 -35.31
C VAL A 241 15.28 -23.79 -34.12
N MET A 242 14.05 -23.60 -33.62
CA MET A 242 13.74 -22.70 -32.51
C MET A 242 13.12 -23.45 -31.34
N CYS A 243 13.31 -22.89 -30.15
CA CYS A 243 12.73 -23.41 -28.92
C CYS A 243 11.85 -22.37 -28.26
N VAL A 244 10.69 -22.79 -27.75
CA VAL A 244 9.86 -22.02 -26.82
C VAL A 244 10.10 -22.56 -25.41
N GLU A 245 10.92 -21.84 -24.66
CA GLU A 245 11.23 -22.11 -23.27
C GLU A 245 10.17 -21.46 -22.35
N GLY A 246 9.72 -22.18 -21.32
CA GLY A 246 8.86 -21.61 -20.29
C GLY A 246 8.58 -22.58 -19.15
N GLU A 247 8.11 -22.04 -18.03
CA GLU A 247 7.76 -22.79 -16.81
C GLU A 247 6.53 -23.70 -17.02
N THR A 248 6.27 -24.62 -16.08
CA THR A 248 5.10 -25.51 -16.16
C THR A 248 3.82 -24.68 -16.15
N GLY A 249 2.92 -24.97 -17.10
CA GLY A 249 1.66 -24.25 -17.24
C GLY A 249 1.76 -22.86 -17.88
N SER A 250 2.93 -22.41 -18.34
CA SER A 250 3.14 -21.06 -18.94
C SER A 250 2.40 -20.80 -20.27
N GLY A 251 1.76 -21.82 -20.85
CA GLY A 251 1.03 -21.70 -22.13
C GLY A 251 1.79 -22.13 -23.38
N LYS A 252 2.89 -22.89 -23.24
CA LYS A 252 3.67 -23.42 -24.39
C LYS A 252 2.82 -24.19 -25.40
N THR A 253 2.07 -25.20 -24.94
CA THR A 253 1.11 -25.98 -25.76
C THR A 253 0.06 -25.08 -26.42
N THR A 254 -0.46 -24.10 -25.66
CA THR A 254 -1.42 -23.11 -26.17
C THR A 254 -0.85 -22.29 -27.32
N PHE A 255 0.40 -21.86 -27.22
CA PHE A 255 1.10 -21.12 -28.26
C PHE A 255 1.33 -21.94 -29.53
N LEU A 256 1.73 -23.22 -29.40
CA LEU A 256 1.89 -24.10 -30.55
C LEU A 256 0.54 -24.37 -31.25
N LYS A 257 -0.50 -24.71 -30.49
CA LYS A 257 -1.85 -24.91 -31.04
C LYS A 257 -2.41 -23.64 -31.70
N LYS A 258 -2.15 -22.45 -31.11
CA LYS A 258 -2.50 -21.16 -31.71
C LYS A 258 -1.82 -20.96 -33.06
N THR A 259 -0.54 -21.32 -33.17
CA THR A 259 0.23 -21.22 -34.41
C THR A 259 -0.37 -22.11 -35.51
N ALA A 260 -0.68 -23.38 -35.19
CA ALA A 260 -1.34 -24.30 -36.11
C ALA A 260 -2.73 -23.80 -36.57
N PHE A 261 -3.52 -23.26 -35.63
CA PHE A 261 -4.84 -22.72 -35.91
C PHE A 261 -4.81 -21.45 -36.78
N LEU A 262 -3.88 -20.52 -36.51
CA LEU A 262 -3.70 -19.30 -37.31
C LEU A 262 -3.24 -19.60 -38.74
N TRP A 263 -2.42 -20.65 -38.92
CA TRP A 263 -2.05 -21.15 -40.24
C TRP A 263 -3.26 -21.76 -40.97
N ALA A 264 -4.04 -22.61 -40.28
CA ALA A 264 -5.18 -23.29 -40.88
C ALA A 264 -6.31 -22.35 -41.30
N SER A 265 -6.59 -21.33 -40.48
CA SER A 265 -7.61 -20.30 -40.76
C SER A 265 -7.21 -19.34 -41.88
N GLY A 266 -5.92 -19.27 -42.25
CA GLY A 266 -5.41 -18.33 -43.25
C GLY A 266 -5.38 -16.87 -42.80
N CYS A 267 -5.69 -16.59 -41.52
CA CYS A 267 -5.77 -15.23 -40.98
C CYS A 267 -4.40 -14.57 -40.73
N CYS A 268 -3.30 -15.34 -40.77
CA CYS A 268 -1.96 -14.82 -40.50
C CYS A 268 -1.06 -14.85 -41.75
N PRO A 269 -0.76 -13.70 -42.39
CA PRO A 269 0.00 -13.65 -43.64
C PRO A 269 1.42 -14.21 -43.52
N MET A 270 2.03 -14.11 -42.33
CA MET A 270 3.40 -14.60 -42.08
C MET A 270 3.50 -16.13 -42.06
N LEU A 271 2.40 -16.83 -41.79
CA LEU A 271 2.37 -18.30 -41.77
C LEU A 271 2.04 -18.88 -43.15
N ASN A 272 1.51 -18.08 -44.08
CA ASN A 272 1.15 -18.52 -45.44
C ASN A 272 2.35 -18.98 -46.28
N ARG A 273 3.58 -18.66 -45.85
CA ARG A 273 4.82 -19.18 -46.45
C ARG A 273 5.04 -20.67 -46.24
N PHE A 274 4.39 -21.27 -45.25
CA PHE A 274 4.45 -22.69 -44.98
C PHE A 274 3.32 -23.42 -45.74
N GLN A 275 3.70 -24.37 -46.59
CA GLN A 275 2.74 -25.23 -47.29
C GLN A 275 2.24 -26.37 -46.39
N LEU A 276 3.05 -26.83 -45.45
CA LEU A 276 2.73 -27.90 -44.50
C LEU A 276 3.12 -27.50 -43.07
N VAL A 277 2.20 -27.73 -42.12
CA VAL A 277 2.43 -27.52 -40.68
C VAL A 277 2.02 -28.77 -39.91
N PHE A 278 2.96 -29.39 -39.20
CA PHE A 278 2.74 -30.60 -38.42
C PHE A 278 2.80 -30.32 -36.92
N TYR A 279 1.69 -30.47 -36.20
CA TYR A 279 1.65 -30.45 -34.74
C TYR A 279 1.81 -31.86 -34.19
N ILE A 280 2.87 -32.11 -33.44
CA ILE A 280 3.20 -33.44 -32.90
C ILE A 280 3.36 -33.32 -31.39
N SER A 281 2.58 -34.11 -30.64
CA SER A 281 2.77 -34.27 -29.19
C SER A 281 3.69 -35.46 -28.93
N LEU A 282 4.87 -35.18 -28.36
CA LEU A 282 5.93 -36.17 -28.16
C LEU A 282 5.61 -37.16 -27.04
N SER A 283 4.77 -36.76 -26.07
CA SER A 283 4.36 -37.58 -24.92
C SER A 283 3.57 -38.84 -25.29
N SER A 284 3.00 -38.89 -26.50
CA SER A 284 2.21 -40.03 -27.01
C SER A 284 2.94 -40.89 -28.05
N SER A 285 4.20 -40.57 -28.36
CA SER A 285 4.99 -41.25 -29.40
C SER A 285 5.84 -42.40 -28.84
N ARG A 286 5.99 -43.49 -29.59
CA ARG A 286 6.89 -44.61 -29.23
C ARG A 286 8.27 -44.42 -29.89
N PRO A 287 9.38 -44.83 -29.25
CA PRO A 287 10.73 -44.63 -29.79
C PRO A 287 10.97 -45.21 -31.19
N ASP A 288 10.31 -46.34 -31.51
CA ASP A 288 10.53 -47.11 -32.74
C ASP A 288 9.65 -46.67 -33.93
N GLN A 289 8.86 -45.59 -33.80
CA GLN A 289 7.91 -45.15 -34.83
C GLN A 289 8.54 -44.23 -35.88
N GLY A 290 8.28 -44.52 -37.17
CA GLY A 290 8.64 -43.64 -38.30
C GLY A 290 7.74 -42.41 -38.40
N LEU A 291 8.22 -41.34 -39.05
CA LEU A 291 7.56 -40.02 -39.04
C LEU A 291 6.13 -40.05 -39.63
N ALA A 292 5.92 -40.83 -40.70
CA ALA A 292 4.61 -40.98 -41.33
C ALA A 292 3.59 -41.68 -40.41
N SER A 293 4.04 -42.64 -39.60
CA SER A 293 3.19 -43.35 -38.64
C SER A 293 2.77 -42.46 -37.48
N ILE A 294 3.65 -41.57 -37.01
CA ILE A 294 3.36 -40.59 -35.94
C ILE A 294 2.31 -39.59 -36.43
N ILE A 295 2.53 -39.01 -37.62
CA ILE A 295 1.61 -38.04 -38.23
C ILE A 295 0.25 -38.69 -38.50
N GLY A 296 0.24 -39.90 -39.07
CA GLY A 296 -0.99 -40.65 -39.34
C GLY A 296 -1.78 -40.98 -38.07
N ALA A 297 -1.12 -41.33 -36.98
CA ALA A 297 -1.78 -41.68 -35.71
C ALA A 297 -2.33 -40.46 -34.96
N GLN A 298 -1.68 -39.30 -35.05
CA GLN A 298 -2.05 -38.11 -34.26
C GLN A 298 -2.92 -37.10 -35.02
N LEU A 299 -2.76 -36.97 -36.34
CA LEU A 299 -3.32 -35.86 -37.12
C LEU A 299 -4.36 -36.28 -38.17
N LEU A 300 -4.39 -37.54 -38.59
CA LEU A 300 -5.30 -38.04 -39.62
C LEU A 300 -6.42 -38.92 -39.05
N GLU A 301 -7.60 -38.89 -39.69
CA GLU A 301 -8.71 -39.77 -39.33
C GLU A 301 -8.39 -41.25 -39.67
N ALA A 302 -9.04 -42.18 -38.97
CA ALA A 302 -8.86 -43.63 -39.13
C ALA A 302 -9.17 -44.08 -40.58
N GLY A 303 -8.15 -44.05 -41.44
CA GLY A 303 -8.25 -44.33 -42.87
C GLY A 303 -7.25 -43.58 -43.75
N GLY A 304 -6.60 -42.51 -43.27
CA GLY A 304 -5.56 -41.79 -44.00
C GLY A 304 -4.17 -42.39 -43.82
N SER A 305 -3.67 -43.18 -44.78
CA SER A 305 -2.28 -43.66 -44.77
C SER A 305 -1.39 -42.76 -45.64
N ILE A 306 -0.40 -42.11 -45.02
CA ILE A 306 0.64 -41.39 -45.76
C ILE A 306 1.79 -42.36 -46.03
N SER A 307 2.25 -42.46 -47.28
CA SER A 307 3.47 -43.20 -47.62
C SER A 307 4.71 -42.47 -47.09
N GLU A 308 5.60 -43.18 -46.38
CA GLU A 308 6.85 -42.61 -45.85
C GLU A 308 7.79 -42.13 -46.97
N VAL A 309 7.72 -42.76 -48.15
CA VAL A 309 8.45 -42.34 -49.36
C VAL A 309 7.90 -41.02 -49.92
N CYS A 310 6.58 -40.82 -49.88
CA CYS A 310 5.99 -39.57 -50.34
C CYS A 310 6.18 -38.43 -49.33
N LEU A 311 6.11 -38.73 -48.03
CA LEU A 311 6.38 -37.74 -46.99
C LEU A 311 7.83 -37.25 -47.04
N SER A 312 8.79 -38.18 -47.16
CA SER A 312 10.22 -37.84 -47.24
C SER A 312 10.56 -37.02 -48.50
N SER A 313 10.03 -37.40 -49.66
CA SER A 313 10.21 -36.62 -50.91
C SER A 313 9.56 -35.23 -50.83
N SER A 314 8.34 -35.14 -50.27
CA SER A 314 7.65 -33.85 -50.06
C SER A 314 8.43 -32.93 -49.13
N ILE A 315 8.95 -33.45 -48.01
CA ILE A 315 9.77 -32.67 -47.06
C ILE A 315 11.07 -32.21 -47.72
N GLN A 316 11.75 -33.08 -48.47
CA GLN A 316 13.02 -32.78 -49.13
C GLN A 316 12.87 -31.71 -50.24
N HIS A 317 11.72 -31.65 -50.90
CA HIS A 317 11.43 -30.64 -51.93
C HIS A 317 10.91 -29.32 -51.36
N LEU A 318 10.05 -29.36 -50.33
CA LEU A 318 9.45 -28.15 -49.74
C LEU A 318 10.39 -27.42 -48.78
N LYS A 319 11.31 -28.13 -48.10
CA LYS A 319 12.37 -27.54 -47.24
C LYS A 319 11.79 -26.53 -46.23
N HIS A 320 12.17 -25.24 -46.36
CA HIS A 320 11.75 -24.14 -45.50
C HIS A 320 10.24 -23.84 -45.53
N GLN A 321 9.49 -24.46 -46.45
CA GLN A 321 8.03 -24.37 -46.51
C GLN A 321 7.32 -25.40 -45.61
N VAL A 322 8.07 -26.20 -44.85
CA VAL A 322 7.54 -27.16 -43.86
C VAL A 322 7.89 -26.71 -42.44
N LEU A 323 6.88 -26.65 -41.57
CA LEU A 323 7.01 -26.30 -40.16
C LEU A 323 6.58 -27.46 -39.26
N PHE A 324 7.44 -27.88 -38.33
CA PHE A 324 7.11 -28.82 -37.27
C PHE A 324 6.93 -28.08 -35.94
N LEU A 325 5.79 -28.30 -35.30
CA LEU A 325 5.46 -27.82 -33.96
C LEU A 325 5.53 -29.02 -33.01
N LEU A 326 6.60 -29.12 -32.24
CA LEU A 326 6.87 -30.24 -31.35
C LEU A 326 6.52 -29.88 -29.91
N ASP A 327 5.55 -30.60 -29.34
CA ASP A 327 5.05 -30.37 -27.97
C ASP A 327 5.53 -31.47 -27.01
N ASP A 328 5.59 -31.17 -25.71
CA ASP A 328 6.00 -32.09 -24.63
C ASP A 328 7.41 -32.70 -24.73
N TYR A 329 8.44 -31.88 -24.99
CA TYR A 329 9.83 -32.38 -24.99
C TYR A 329 10.29 -32.91 -23.62
N SER A 330 10.71 -34.18 -23.58
CA SER A 330 11.22 -34.84 -22.36
C SER A 330 12.72 -35.07 -22.29
N GLY A 331 13.44 -34.95 -23.41
CA GLY A 331 14.88 -35.21 -23.49
C GLY A 331 15.23 -35.97 -24.77
N MET A 332 16.50 -35.88 -25.22
CA MET A 332 16.92 -36.51 -26.49
C MET A 332 16.73 -38.02 -26.48
N ASP A 333 17.02 -38.68 -25.34
CA ASP A 333 16.94 -40.14 -25.19
C ASP A 333 15.51 -40.70 -25.28
N SER A 334 14.51 -39.83 -25.17
CA SER A 334 13.08 -40.18 -25.21
C SER A 334 12.41 -39.88 -26.55
N LEU A 335 13.13 -39.29 -27.51
CA LEU A 335 12.59 -38.93 -28.82
C LEU A 335 12.58 -40.14 -29.77
N PRO A 336 11.57 -40.26 -30.65
CA PRO A 336 11.64 -41.17 -31.79
C PRO A 336 12.83 -40.84 -32.70
N GLN A 337 13.51 -41.86 -33.23
CA GLN A 337 14.73 -41.72 -34.04
C GLN A 337 14.55 -40.77 -35.23
N ALA A 338 13.36 -40.75 -35.83
CA ALA A 338 13.03 -39.86 -36.94
C ALA A 338 13.02 -38.38 -36.54
N ILE A 339 12.47 -38.05 -35.37
CA ILE A 339 12.40 -36.67 -34.84
C ILE A 339 13.79 -36.22 -34.34
N GLU A 340 14.52 -37.12 -33.67
CA GLU A 340 15.91 -36.86 -33.27
C GLU A 340 16.79 -36.52 -34.48
N THR A 341 16.64 -37.27 -35.57
CA THR A 341 17.37 -37.01 -36.83
C THR A 341 16.97 -35.66 -37.44
N LEU A 342 15.70 -35.29 -37.34
CA LEU A 342 15.17 -34.01 -37.86
C LEU A 342 15.73 -32.81 -37.08
N ILE A 343 15.96 -32.96 -35.77
CA ILE A 343 16.58 -31.92 -34.92
C ILE A 343 18.10 -31.88 -35.13
N THR A 344 18.78 -33.03 -35.05
CA THR A 344 20.27 -33.10 -35.07
C THR A 344 20.86 -32.91 -36.46
N LYS A 345 20.15 -33.34 -37.52
CA LYS A 345 20.60 -33.27 -38.91
C LYS A 345 19.72 -32.36 -39.77
N ASN A 346 19.21 -31.26 -39.20
CA ASN A 346 18.36 -30.32 -39.93
C ASN A 346 19.04 -29.67 -41.15
N TYR A 347 20.39 -29.69 -41.22
CA TYR A 347 21.12 -29.25 -42.42
C TYR A 347 20.79 -30.08 -43.67
N LEU A 348 20.26 -31.30 -43.51
CA LEU A 348 19.82 -32.17 -44.61
C LEU A 348 18.39 -31.87 -45.06
N SER A 349 17.48 -31.59 -44.12
CA SER A 349 16.04 -31.37 -44.40
C SER A 349 15.70 -29.90 -44.66
N GLN A 350 16.47 -28.96 -44.10
CA GLN A 350 16.24 -27.50 -44.19
C GLN A 350 14.81 -27.11 -43.79
N THR A 351 14.27 -27.78 -42.79
CA THR A 351 12.91 -27.59 -42.27
C THR A 351 12.89 -26.62 -41.09
N CYS A 352 11.76 -25.97 -40.85
CA CYS A 352 11.58 -25.10 -39.69
C CYS A 352 10.99 -25.90 -38.52
N LEU A 353 11.52 -25.71 -37.31
CA LEU A 353 11.09 -26.42 -36.10
C LEU A 353 10.82 -25.42 -34.98
N LEU A 354 9.71 -25.60 -34.28
CA LEU A 354 9.40 -24.89 -33.06
C LEU A 354 9.10 -25.90 -31.96
N ILE A 355 9.98 -25.96 -30.96
CA ILE A 355 9.98 -27.02 -29.94
C ILE A 355 9.57 -26.41 -28.60
N ALA A 356 8.47 -26.86 -28.00
CA ALA A 356 8.10 -26.48 -26.65
C ALA A 356 8.94 -27.25 -25.62
N VAL A 357 9.70 -26.51 -24.81
CA VAL A 357 10.65 -27.09 -23.86
C VAL A 357 10.46 -26.47 -22.48
N HIS A 358 10.51 -27.32 -21.46
CA HIS A 358 10.50 -26.86 -20.08
C HIS A 358 11.89 -26.31 -19.69
N THR A 359 11.94 -25.25 -18.87
CA THR A 359 13.18 -24.54 -18.48
C THR A 359 14.28 -25.45 -17.94
N ASN A 360 13.91 -26.52 -17.22
CA ASN A 360 14.82 -27.54 -16.69
C ASN A 360 15.48 -28.44 -17.76
N ARG A 361 14.87 -28.57 -18.94
CA ARG A 361 15.28 -29.44 -20.05
C ARG A 361 15.94 -28.66 -21.19
N ALA A 362 15.87 -27.33 -21.17
CA ALA A 362 16.43 -26.45 -22.19
C ALA A 362 17.94 -26.65 -22.41
N ARG A 363 18.70 -27.06 -21.38
CA ARG A 363 20.15 -27.31 -21.48
C ARG A 363 20.50 -28.40 -22.48
N ALA A 364 19.72 -29.48 -22.54
CA ALA A 364 20.01 -30.64 -23.38
C ALA A 364 19.87 -30.33 -24.87
N ILE A 365 18.92 -29.46 -25.23
CA ILE A 365 18.61 -29.14 -26.62
C ILE A 365 19.35 -27.88 -27.13
N ARG A 366 19.85 -27.04 -26.23
CA ARG A 366 20.52 -25.76 -26.54
C ARG A 366 21.61 -25.82 -27.63
N PRO A 367 22.45 -26.88 -27.76
CA PRO A 367 23.46 -26.94 -28.82
C PRO A 367 22.91 -26.99 -30.25
N TYR A 368 21.65 -27.37 -30.42
CA TYR A 368 21.01 -27.58 -31.72
C TYR A 368 20.08 -26.43 -32.14
N LEU A 369 19.93 -25.42 -31.28
CA LEU A 369 19.02 -24.30 -31.50
C LEU A 369 19.75 -23.11 -32.09
N ASP A 370 19.07 -22.36 -32.95
CA ASP A 370 19.57 -21.07 -33.44
C ASP A 370 19.03 -19.89 -32.61
N THR A 371 17.81 -20.02 -32.09
CA THR A 371 17.13 -18.98 -31.30
C THR A 371 16.28 -19.61 -30.20
N ILE A 372 16.29 -18.99 -29.02
CA ILE A 372 15.48 -19.40 -27.86
C ILE A 372 14.45 -18.30 -27.60
N LEU A 373 13.18 -18.65 -27.66
CA LEU A 373 12.04 -17.81 -27.30
C LEU A 373 11.63 -18.15 -25.88
N GLU A 374 11.77 -17.24 -24.93
CA GLU A 374 11.31 -17.41 -23.56
C GLU A 374 9.92 -16.78 -23.39
N ILE A 375 8.96 -17.54 -22.87
CA ILE A 375 7.70 -17.00 -22.37
C ILE A 375 7.99 -16.36 -21.00
N LYS A 376 7.94 -15.03 -20.92
CA LYS A 376 8.24 -14.30 -19.68
C LYS A 376 7.12 -14.39 -18.67
N GLU A 377 5.92 -14.08 -19.10
CA GLU A 377 4.73 -14.05 -18.27
C GLU A 377 3.46 -14.07 -19.11
N PHE A 378 2.37 -14.48 -18.48
CA PHE A 378 1.03 -14.25 -18.96
C PHE A 378 0.56 -12.88 -18.48
N PRO A 379 0.36 -11.91 -19.39
CA PRO A 379 -0.03 -10.57 -18.99
C PRO A 379 -1.36 -10.55 -18.23
N PHE A 380 -1.43 -9.75 -17.17
CA PHE A 380 -2.63 -9.69 -16.32
C PHE A 380 -3.90 -9.28 -17.08
N TYR A 381 -3.78 -8.44 -18.11
CA TYR A 381 -4.93 -8.06 -18.95
C TYR A 381 -5.58 -9.24 -19.68
N ASN A 382 -4.79 -10.27 -20.04
CA ASN A 382 -5.34 -11.48 -20.64
C ASN A 382 -6.14 -12.29 -19.62
N THR A 383 -5.69 -12.32 -18.36
CA THR A 383 -6.47 -12.92 -17.25
C THR A 383 -7.84 -12.25 -17.15
N ILE A 384 -7.90 -10.92 -17.16
CA ILE A 384 -9.16 -10.17 -17.12
C ILE A 384 -10.02 -10.45 -18.37
N THR A 385 -9.42 -10.52 -19.54
CA THR A 385 -10.14 -10.77 -20.80
C THR A 385 -10.79 -12.15 -20.81
N VAL A 386 -10.07 -13.18 -20.35
CA VAL A 386 -10.59 -14.53 -20.22
C VAL A 386 -11.70 -14.57 -19.18
N LEU A 387 -11.46 -14.03 -17.98
CA LEU A 387 -12.48 -14.01 -16.92
C LEU A 387 -13.74 -13.25 -17.33
N ARG A 388 -13.62 -12.14 -18.06
CA ARG A 388 -14.76 -11.38 -18.60
C ARG A 388 -15.61 -12.20 -19.56
N LYS A 389 -14.98 -13.01 -20.42
CA LYS A 389 -15.67 -13.89 -21.37
C LYS A 389 -16.36 -15.06 -20.66
N LEU A 390 -15.70 -15.67 -19.67
CA LEU A 390 -16.23 -16.82 -18.93
C LEU A 390 -17.35 -16.43 -17.93
N PHE A 391 -17.23 -15.25 -17.30
CA PHE A 391 -18.14 -14.78 -16.25
C PHE A 391 -18.88 -13.49 -16.63
N PHE A 392 -19.35 -13.38 -17.88
CA PHE A 392 -20.05 -12.19 -18.39
C PHE A 392 -21.29 -11.79 -17.57
N HIS A 393 -21.90 -12.75 -16.86
CA HIS A 393 -23.09 -12.59 -16.03
C HIS A 393 -22.78 -12.07 -14.60
N LYS A 394 -21.50 -11.94 -14.22
CA LYS A 394 -21.05 -11.50 -12.88
C LYS A 394 -19.97 -10.42 -12.95
N ILE A 395 -20.23 -9.34 -13.68
CA ILE A 395 -19.27 -8.23 -13.87
C ILE A 395 -18.87 -7.56 -12.54
N SER A 396 -19.78 -7.46 -11.57
CA SER A 396 -19.50 -6.84 -10.25
C SER A 396 -18.35 -7.52 -9.50
N CYS A 397 -18.33 -8.85 -9.52
CA CYS A 397 -17.28 -9.68 -8.95
C CYS A 397 -15.93 -9.50 -9.67
N LEU A 398 -15.96 -9.38 -10.99
CA LEU A 398 -14.75 -9.10 -11.79
C LEU A 398 -14.19 -7.70 -11.49
N LEU A 399 -15.06 -6.71 -11.26
CA LEU A 399 -14.64 -5.36 -10.86
C LEU A 399 -13.99 -5.37 -9.47
N GLU A 400 -14.54 -6.09 -8.51
CA GLU A 400 -13.91 -6.28 -7.19
C GLU A 400 -12.54 -6.95 -7.29
N PHE A 401 -12.42 -7.99 -8.14
CA PHE A 401 -11.16 -8.65 -8.45
C PHE A 401 -10.14 -7.68 -9.05
N MET A 402 -10.53 -6.88 -10.05
CA MET A 402 -9.67 -5.87 -10.68
C MET A 402 -9.20 -4.80 -9.67
N VAL A 403 -10.11 -4.31 -8.82
CA VAL A 403 -9.77 -3.34 -7.77
C VAL A 403 -8.81 -3.96 -6.76
N TYR A 404 -9.04 -5.20 -6.33
CA TYR A 404 -8.17 -5.88 -5.37
C TYR A 404 -6.74 -6.07 -5.88
N PHE A 405 -6.55 -6.56 -7.11
CA PHE A 405 -5.23 -6.74 -7.71
C PHE A 405 -4.58 -5.43 -8.17
N GLY A 406 -5.38 -4.40 -8.52
CA GLY A 406 -4.88 -3.04 -8.75
C GLY A 406 -4.34 -2.40 -7.47
N MET A 407 -5.03 -2.60 -6.33
CA MET A 407 -4.57 -2.18 -5.01
C MET A 407 -3.40 -3.01 -4.48
N ASN A 408 -3.10 -4.16 -5.11
CA ASN A 408 -2.07 -5.12 -4.69
C ASN A 408 -1.18 -5.55 -5.87
N GLU A 409 -0.48 -4.60 -6.50
CA GLU A 409 0.49 -4.85 -7.59
C GLU A 409 1.42 -6.06 -7.37
N ASP A 410 1.92 -6.28 -6.14
CA ASP A 410 2.78 -7.43 -5.81
C ASP A 410 2.09 -8.80 -6.04
N LEU A 411 0.76 -8.85 -5.92
CA LEU A 411 -0.06 -10.05 -6.16
C LEU A 411 -0.29 -10.32 -7.65
N GLN A 412 -0.06 -9.35 -8.54
CA GLN A 412 -0.21 -9.56 -10.00
C GLN A 412 0.76 -10.64 -10.51
N GLY A 413 1.92 -10.78 -9.83
CA GLY A 413 2.88 -11.84 -10.09
C GLY A 413 2.32 -13.26 -9.94
N ILE A 414 1.21 -13.45 -9.22
CA ILE A 414 0.54 -14.75 -9.09
C ILE A 414 -0.04 -15.22 -10.43
N HIS A 415 -0.53 -14.30 -11.26
CA HIS A 415 -1.19 -14.63 -12.53
C HIS A 415 -0.23 -14.69 -13.73
N LYS A 416 1.09 -14.70 -13.49
CA LYS A 416 2.11 -14.93 -14.53
C LYS A 416 1.95 -16.25 -15.28
N THR A 417 1.24 -17.21 -14.67
CA THR A 417 0.94 -18.51 -15.27
C THR A 417 -0.56 -18.63 -15.53
N PRO A 418 -0.99 -18.91 -16.77
CA PRO A 418 -2.40 -19.15 -17.12
C PRO A 418 -3.06 -20.25 -16.27
N LEU A 419 -2.24 -21.17 -15.74
CA LEU A 419 -2.67 -22.27 -14.87
C LEU A 419 -3.33 -21.79 -13.56
N PHE A 420 -2.83 -20.73 -12.92
CA PHE A 420 -3.48 -20.17 -11.73
C PHE A 420 -4.86 -19.61 -12.06
N MET A 421 -4.99 -18.93 -13.20
CA MET A 421 -6.28 -18.47 -13.70
C MET A 421 -7.22 -19.64 -14.00
N ALA A 422 -6.71 -20.72 -14.63
CA ALA A 422 -7.52 -21.91 -14.89
C ALA A 422 -8.00 -22.59 -13.60
N ALA A 423 -7.14 -22.70 -12.58
CA ALA A 423 -7.51 -23.25 -11.27
C ALA A 423 -8.61 -22.40 -10.59
N VAL A 424 -8.46 -21.07 -10.63
CA VAL A 424 -9.48 -20.14 -10.12
C VAL A 424 -10.81 -20.30 -10.86
N CYS A 425 -10.77 -20.42 -12.19
CA CYS A 425 -11.98 -20.66 -12.98
C CYS A 425 -12.66 -21.97 -12.57
N THR A 426 -11.90 -23.06 -12.41
CA THR A 426 -12.46 -24.36 -12.01
C THR A 426 -13.16 -24.32 -10.65
N ASP A 427 -12.57 -23.64 -9.65
CA ASP A 427 -13.18 -23.55 -8.32
C ASP A 427 -14.43 -22.66 -8.32
N TRP A 428 -14.43 -21.57 -9.10
CA TRP A 428 -15.60 -20.69 -9.23
C TRP A 428 -16.81 -21.35 -9.91
N PHE A 429 -16.56 -22.30 -10.83
CA PHE A 429 -17.63 -23.11 -11.42
C PHE A 429 -18.20 -24.12 -10.42
N GLN A 430 -17.35 -24.74 -9.59
CA GLN A 430 -17.79 -25.69 -8.58
C GLN A 430 -18.52 -25.01 -7.40
N ASN A 431 -18.08 -23.80 -7.02
CA ASN A 431 -18.57 -23.07 -5.86
C ASN A 431 -19.03 -21.64 -6.22
N PRO A 432 -20.15 -21.47 -6.95
CA PRO A 432 -20.60 -20.16 -7.44
C PRO A 432 -21.08 -19.19 -6.35
N SER A 433 -21.32 -19.67 -5.11
CA SER A 433 -21.80 -18.89 -3.97
C SER A 433 -20.69 -18.40 -3.02
N ASP A 434 -19.49 -18.96 -3.09
CA ASP A 434 -18.39 -18.71 -2.13
C ASP A 434 -17.21 -18.06 -2.86
N GLN A 435 -17.41 -16.85 -3.36
CA GLN A 435 -16.48 -16.16 -4.27
C GLN A 435 -15.73 -15.06 -3.51
N SER A 436 -14.62 -15.40 -2.86
CA SER A 436 -13.69 -14.40 -2.32
C SER A 436 -12.53 -14.17 -3.29
N PHE A 437 -12.31 -12.92 -3.70
CA PHE A 437 -11.32 -12.53 -4.72
C PHE A 437 -9.96 -12.17 -4.09
N HIS A 438 -9.45 -13.05 -3.24
CA HIS A 438 -8.19 -12.86 -2.52
C HIS A 438 -7.12 -13.88 -2.94
N ASP A 439 -5.85 -13.50 -2.80
CA ASP A 439 -4.65 -14.35 -2.93
C ASP A 439 -4.80 -15.75 -2.31
N VAL A 440 -5.34 -15.84 -1.09
CA VAL A 440 -5.63 -17.10 -0.39
C VAL A 440 -6.49 -18.03 -1.23
N ALA A 441 -7.56 -17.50 -1.83
CA ALA A 441 -8.52 -18.30 -2.60
C ALA A 441 -7.87 -18.83 -3.89
N VAL A 442 -7.01 -18.02 -4.53
CA VAL A 442 -6.25 -18.43 -5.72
C VAL A 442 -5.35 -19.61 -5.39
N PHE A 443 -4.56 -19.52 -4.31
CA PHE A 443 -3.67 -20.61 -3.92
C PHE A 443 -4.44 -21.84 -3.45
N LYS A 444 -5.52 -21.70 -2.68
CA LYS A 444 -6.37 -22.85 -2.30
C LYS A 444 -6.98 -23.54 -3.52
N SER A 445 -7.47 -22.79 -4.48
CA SER A 445 -8.00 -23.32 -5.75
C SER A 445 -6.92 -24.08 -6.52
N TYR A 446 -5.71 -23.53 -6.58
CA TYR A 446 -4.56 -24.19 -7.19
C TYR A 446 -4.17 -25.49 -6.49
N MET A 447 -4.13 -25.50 -5.15
CA MET A 447 -3.84 -26.73 -4.40
C MET A 447 -4.93 -27.79 -4.65
N LYS A 448 -6.20 -27.41 -4.62
CA LYS A 448 -7.32 -28.31 -4.93
C LYS A 448 -7.20 -28.89 -6.35
N TYR A 449 -6.83 -28.05 -7.32
CA TYR A 449 -6.55 -28.48 -8.68
C TYR A 449 -5.42 -29.51 -8.76
N LEU A 450 -4.31 -29.31 -8.04
CA LEU A 450 -3.20 -30.28 -8.00
C LEU A 450 -3.64 -31.63 -7.42
N PHE A 451 -4.44 -31.62 -6.35
CA PHE A 451 -5.00 -32.86 -5.77
C PHE A 451 -5.92 -33.61 -6.74
N LEU A 452 -6.77 -32.89 -7.48
CA LEU A 452 -7.64 -33.48 -8.50
C LEU A 452 -6.85 -34.04 -9.69
N LYS A 453 -5.78 -33.37 -10.11
CA LYS A 453 -4.94 -33.83 -11.22
C LYS A 453 -4.18 -35.12 -10.88
N HIS A 454 -3.79 -35.31 -9.62
CA HIS A 454 -2.98 -36.44 -9.14
C HIS A 454 -3.77 -37.42 -8.26
N GLU A 455 -5.09 -37.54 -8.49
CA GLU A 455 -6.02 -38.32 -7.66
C GLU A 455 -5.63 -39.82 -7.54
N ALA A 456 -4.86 -40.35 -8.50
CA ALA A 456 -4.37 -41.73 -8.49
C ALA A 456 -3.26 -42.00 -7.44
N THR A 457 -2.55 -40.99 -6.94
CA THR A 457 -1.45 -41.14 -5.95
C THR A 457 -1.37 -39.95 -4.97
N PRO A 458 -2.35 -39.76 -4.06
CA PRO A 458 -2.41 -38.58 -3.18
C PRO A 458 -1.37 -38.59 -2.04
N GLY A 459 -0.86 -39.76 -1.64
CA GLY A 459 0.13 -39.91 -0.57
C GLY A 459 1.48 -39.22 -0.85
N PRO A 460 2.13 -39.53 -1.99
CA PRO A 460 3.38 -38.88 -2.41
C PRO A 460 3.26 -37.36 -2.52
N LEU A 461 2.19 -36.83 -3.14
CA LEU A 461 1.97 -35.39 -3.28
C LEU A 461 1.95 -34.68 -1.93
N LYS A 462 1.27 -35.25 -0.93
CA LYS A 462 1.20 -34.67 0.42
C LYS A 462 2.57 -34.68 1.12
N ALA A 463 3.37 -35.72 0.94
CA ALA A 463 4.72 -35.80 1.50
C ALA A 463 5.64 -34.74 0.86
N THR A 464 5.63 -34.65 -0.47
CA THR A 464 6.40 -33.63 -1.23
C THR A 464 5.97 -32.22 -0.84
N MET A 465 4.68 -31.97 -0.64
CA MET A 465 4.17 -30.69 -0.14
C MET A 465 4.69 -30.34 1.26
N SER A 466 4.71 -31.28 2.21
CA SER A 466 5.25 -31.02 3.55
C SER A 466 6.76 -30.73 3.52
N SER A 467 7.53 -31.48 2.72
CA SER A 467 8.97 -31.23 2.50
C SER A 467 9.23 -29.86 1.86
N CYS A 468 8.50 -29.52 0.78
CA CYS A 468 8.56 -28.20 0.16
C CYS A 468 8.09 -27.09 1.12
N GLY A 469 7.11 -27.36 1.97
CA GLY A 469 6.65 -26.45 3.01
C GLY A 469 7.72 -26.15 4.06
N GLN A 470 8.54 -27.15 4.44
CA GLN A 470 9.68 -26.97 5.32
C GLN A 470 10.75 -26.05 4.69
N LEU A 471 11.06 -26.28 3.41
CA LEU A 471 11.98 -25.44 2.64
C LEU A 471 11.45 -24.00 2.52
N ALA A 472 10.15 -23.85 2.24
CA ALA A 472 9.49 -22.55 2.14
C ALA A 472 9.53 -21.78 3.48
N LEU A 473 9.29 -22.46 4.60
CA LEU A 473 9.34 -21.89 5.94
C LEU A 473 10.75 -21.42 6.28
N ARG A 474 11.77 -22.26 6.08
CA ARG A 474 13.18 -21.88 6.29
C ARG A 474 13.58 -20.72 5.36
N GLY A 475 13.17 -20.78 4.10
CA GLY A 475 13.45 -19.73 3.12
C GLY A 475 12.85 -18.38 3.50
N LEU A 476 11.59 -18.38 3.98
CA LEU A 476 10.90 -17.15 4.39
C LEU A 476 11.65 -16.43 5.52
N PHE A 477 11.98 -17.17 6.59
CA PHE A 477 12.65 -16.60 7.77
C PHE A 477 14.13 -16.27 7.54
N SER A 478 14.77 -16.87 6.52
CA SER A 478 16.14 -16.52 6.09
C SER A 478 16.20 -15.51 4.93
N SER A 479 15.05 -15.02 4.45
CA SER A 479 14.96 -14.17 3.25
C SER A 479 15.57 -14.81 1.99
N CYS A 480 15.49 -16.13 1.89
CA CYS A 480 15.99 -16.94 0.78
C CYS A 480 14.84 -17.39 -0.14
N PHE A 481 14.97 -17.08 -1.43
CA PHE A 481 14.00 -17.40 -2.49
C PHE A 481 14.61 -18.23 -3.63
N GLU A 482 15.91 -18.55 -3.53
CA GLU A 482 16.66 -19.37 -4.48
C GLU A 482 17.28 -20.54 -3.72
N PHE A 483 16.99 -21.77 -4.14
CA PHE A 483 17.44 -22.98 -3.46
C PHE A 483 18.37 -23.80 -4.36
N SER A 484 19.38 -24.41 -3.77
CA SER A 484 20.28 -25.35 -4.42
C SER A 484 19.76 -26.79 -4.31
N SER A 485 20.36 -27.71 -5.07
CA SER A 485 20.15 -29.16 -4.92
C SER A 485 20.38 -29.65 -3.48
N GLU A 486 21.40 -29.09 -2.82
CA GLU A 486 21.76 -29.44 -1.44
C GLU A 486 20.62 -29.05 -0.48
N ASP A 487 20.03 -27.86 -0.65
CA ASP A 487 18.91 -27.40 0.17
C ASP A 487 17.64 -28.27 0.00
N LEU A 488 17.39 -28.76 -1.23
CA LEU A 488 16.27 -29.66 -1.51
C LEU A 488 16.47 -31.02 -0.81
N THR A 489 17.67 -31.59 -0.91
CA THR A 489 17.98 -32.87 -0.24
C THR A 489 17.92 -32.76 1.28
N GLU A 490 18.36 -31.63 1.86
CA GLU A 490 18.23 -31.35 3.30
C GLU A 490 16.76 -31.26 3.74
N ALA A 491 15.89 -30.68 2.90
CA ALA A 491 14.45 -30.63 3.13
C ALA A 491 13.72 -31.95 2.84
N GLY A 492 14.41 -32.98 2.34
CA GLY A 492 13.81 -34.26 1.97
C GLY A 492 12.93 -34.18 0.72
N VAL A 493 13.27 -33.29 -0.22
CA VAL A 493 12.61 -33.15 -1.53
C VAL A 493 13.43 -33.93 -2.57
N ASP A 494 12.80 -34.88 -3.27
CA ASP A 494 13.45 -35.62 -4.36
C ASP A 494 13.63 -34.72 -5.60
N GLU A 495 14.82 -34.74 -6.20
CA GLU A 495 15.19 -33.87 -7.33
C GLU A 495 14.53 -34.26 -8.66
N ASP A 496 14.04 -35.50 -8.78
CA ASP A 496 13.59 -36.10 -10.06
C ASP A 496 12.07 -36.35 -10.17
N GLU A 497 11.23 -35.88 -9.23
CA GLU A 497 9.78 -36.08 -9.32
C GLU A 497 9.04 -35.02 -10.15
N ASP A 498 8.17 -35.44 -11.08
CA ASP A 498 7.22 -34.57 -11.79
C ASP A 498 6.36 -33.72 -10.83
N LEU A 499 6.17 -34.17 -9.59
CA LEU A 499 5.43 -33.47 -8.53
C LEU A 499 6.15 -32.22 -8.02
N THR A 500 7.48 -32.21 -7.91
CA THR A 500 8.23 -31.03 -7.44
C THR A 500 8.20 -29.92 -8.48
N THR A 501 8.17 -30.28 -9.77
CA THR A 501 8.01 -29.31 -10.87
C THR A 501 6.66 -28.60 -10.88
N CYS A 502 5.66 -29.14 -10.16
CA CYS A 502 4.37 -28.48 -9.96
C CYS A 502 4.40 -27.42 -8.85
N LEU A 503 5.38 -27.44 -7.93
CA LEU A 503 5.50 -26.48 -6.83
C LEU A 503 6.66 -25.49 -7.02
N MET A 504 7.70 -25.91 -7.74
CA MET A 504 8.94 -25.18 -7.94
C MET A 504 9.43 -25.27 -9.39
N SER A 505 9.96 -24.16 -9.89
CA SER A 505 10.62 -24.08 -11.19
C SER A 505 12.14 -24.31 -11.02
N LYS A 506 12.68 -25.26 -11.79
CA LYS A 506 14.12 -25.57 -11.86
C LYS A 506 14.77 -24.81 -13.02
N PHE A 507 15.72 -23.94 -12.71
CA PHE A 507 16.45 -23.12 -13.67
C PHE A 507 17.86 -23.67 -13.89
N THR A 508 18.13 -24.10 -15.12
CA THR A 508 19.43 -24.69 -15.52
C THR A 508 20.18 -23.89 -16.57
N ALA A 509 19.53 -22.92 -17.23
CA ALA A 509 20.13 -22.18 -18.33
C ALA A 509 21.15 -21.12 -17.83
N GLN A 510 22.38 -21.17 -18.33
CA GLN A 510 23.51 -20.25 -18.05
C GLN A 510 24.13 -20.30 -16.64
N ARG A 511 23.73 -21.23 -15.76
CA ARG A 511 24.31 -21.39 -14.41
C ARG A 511 25.10 -22.70 -14.31
N LEU A 512 26.20 -22.68 -13.54
CA LEU A 512 27.04 -23.87 -13.28
C LEU A 512 26.31 -24.92 -12.41
N ARG A 513 25.41 -24.47 -11.54
CA ARG A 513 24.56 -25.31 -10.68
C ARG A 513 23.08 -24.99 -10.90
N PRO A 514 22.18 -25.99 -10.84
CA PRO A 514 20.73 -25.76 -10.90
C PRO A 514 20.28 -24.88 -9.73
N VAL A 515 19.32 -24.00 -9.99
CA VAL A 515 18.65 -23.22 -8.94
C VAL A 515 17.15 -23.45 -9.02
N TYR A 516 16.54 -23.68 -7.86
CA TYR A 516 15.12 -23.92 -7.70
C TYR A 516 14.46 -22.67 -7.11
N ARG A 517 13.29 -22.30 -7.63
CA ARG A 517 12.46 -21.22 -7.08
C ARG A 517 11.02 -21.67 -7.01
N PHE A 518 10.28 -21.24 -5.98
CA PHE A 518 8.83 -21.43 -5.97
C PHE A 518 8.16 -20.61 -7.09
N LEU A 519 6.96 -21.03 -7.50
CA LEU A 519 6.19 -20.38 -8.58
C LEU A 519 6.01 -18.86 -8.38
N SER A 520 5.91 -18.42 -7.12
CA SER A 520 6.03 -17.02 -6.75
C SER A 520 6.49 -16.88 -5.29
N PRO A 521 7.07 -15.74 -4.88
CA PRO A 521 7.40 -15.46 -3.48
C PRO A 521 6.18 -15.58 -2.54
N LEU A 522 5.01 -15.18 -3.02
CA LEU A 522 3.75 -15.26 -2.26
C LEU A 522 3.26 -16.69 -2.12
N PHE A 523 3.51 -17.53 -3.13
CA PHE A 523 3.23 -18.97 -3.04
C PHE A 523 4.17 -19.66 -2.04
N GLN A 524 5.43 -19.22 -1.95
CA GLN A 524 6.34 -19.65 -0.89
C GLN A 524 5.82 -19.24 0.50
N GLU A 525 5.38 -18.00 0.71
CA GLU A 525 4.75 -17.56 1.96
C GLU A 525 3.52 -18.41 2.32
N PHE A 526 2.71 -18.76 1.32
CA PHE A 526 1.53 -19.61 1.49
C PHE A 526 1.88 -21.04 1.93
N LEU A 527 2.87 -21.68 1.30
CA LEU A 527 3.35 -23.03 1.68
C LEU A 527 4.03 -23.01 3.06
N ALA A 528 4.80 -21.97 3.37
CA ALA A 528 5.38 -21.76 4.69
C ALA A 528 4.28 -21.67 5.76
N ALA A 529 3.19 -20.95 5.47
CA ALA A 529 2.08 -20.81 6.39
C ALA A 529 1.37 -22.15 6.66
N MET A 530 1.15 -22.95 5.61
CA MET A 530 0.63 -24.31 5.76
C MET A 530 1.54 -25.14 6.67
N ARG A 531 2.85 -25.15 6.40
CA ARG A 531 3.81 -25.91 7.21
C ARG A 531 3.84 -25.47 8.67
N LEU A 532 3.79 -24.17 8.95
CA LEU A 532 3.74 -23.67 10.32
C LEU A 532 2.50 -24.20 11.06
N THR A 533 1.33 -24.19 10.41
CA THR A 533 0.10 -24.70 11.03
C THR A 533 0.13 -26.21 11.28
N GLU A 534 0.80 -26.97 10.42
CA GLU A 534 1.06 -28.41 10.63
C GLU A 534 1.97 -28.65 11.84
N LEU A 535 3.09 -27.91 11.96
CA LEU A 535 4.03 -28.03 13.08
C LEU A 535 3.37 -27.72 14.42
N LEU A 536 2.69 -26.56 14.52
CA LEU A 536 2.03 -26.13 15.75
C LEU A 536 0.85 -27.04 16.16
N GLY A 537 0.23 -27.71 15.18
CA GLY A 537 -0.87 -28.66 15.35
C GLY A 537 -0.44 -30.13 15.49
N SER A 538 0.86 -30.44 15.35
CA SER A 538 1.40 -31.80 15.43
C SER A 538 1.17 -32.41 16.82
N GLU A 539 1.17 -33.74 16.91
CA GLU A 539 1.13 -34.46 18.20
C GLU A 539 2.52 -34.68 18.80
N ARG A 540 3.57 -34.45 18.02
CA ARG A 540 4.96 -34.56 18.46
C ARG A 540 5.42 -33.25 19.08
N GLU A 541 6.00 -33.30 20.28
CA GLU A 541 6.51 -32.10 20.97
C GLU A 541 7.63 -31.42 20.18
N GLU A 542 8.56 -32.18 19.61
CA GLU A 542 9.66 -31.66 18.78
C GLU A 542 9.17 -30.78 17.60
N ASP A 543 8.11 -31.21 16.91
CA ASP A 543 7.51 -30.45 15.81
C ASP A 543 6.85 -29.16 16.32
N GLN A 544 6.20 -29.21 17.49
CA GLN A 544 5.57 -28.05 18.10
C GLN A 544 6.61 -27.02 18.54
N ASP A 545 7.71 -27.47 19.14
CA ASP A 545 8.82 -26.63 19.58
C ASP A 545 9.46 -25.91 18.39
N LEU A 546 9.71 -26.63 17.30
CA LEU A 546 10.19 -26.04 16.05
C LEU A 546 9.20 -24.99 15.51
N GLY A 547 7.89 -25.29 15.53
CA GLY A 547 6.85 -24.32 15.15
C GLY A 547 6.87 -23.06 16.03
N PHE A 548 7.09 -23.22 17.34
CA PHE A 548 7.22 -22.10 18.28
C PHE A 548 8.49 -21.29 18.06
N GLU A 549 9.62 -21.91 17.72
CA GLU A 549 10.85 -21.20 17.37
C GLU A 549 10.64 -20.26 16.19
N TYR A 550 9.99 -20.72 15.12
CA TYR A 550 9.65 -19.87 13.98
C TYR A 550 8.68 -18.75 14.37
N LEU A 551 7.65 -19.06 15.16
CA LEU A 551 6.69 -18.05 15.62
C LEU A 551 7.37 -16.96 16.47
N ARG A 552 8.34 -17.34 17.32
CA ARG A 552 9.14 -16.40 18.13
C ARG A 552 10.00 -15.45 17.30
N GLN A 553 10.39 -15.83 16.08
CA GLN A 553 11.10 -14.91 15.17
C GLN A 553 10.22 -13.74 14.70
N VAL A 554 8.88 -13.88 14.78
CA VAL A 554 7.94 -12.76 14.70
C VAL A 554 7.91 -12.03 16.06
N ASN A 555 9.03 -11.39 16.41
CA ASN A 555 9.29 -10.80 17.74
C ASN A 555 8.89 -9.32 17.89
N SER A 556 8.30 -8.70 16.86
CA SER A 556 7.91 -7.29 16.88
C SER A 556 6.53 -7.10 16.25
N PRO A 557 5.66 -6.24 16.83
CA PRO A 557 4.39 -5.84 16.22
C PRO A 557 4.56 -5.32 14.78
N LEU A 558 5.67 -4.64 14.50
CA LEU A 558 5.98 -4.10 13.18
C LEU A 558 6.27 -5.22 12.19
N LYS A 559 7.04 -6.24 12.58
CA LYS A 559 7.30 -7.42 11.73
C LYS A 559 5.98 -8.14 11.40
N ALA A 560 5.07 -8.27 12.38
CA ALA A 560 3.74 -8.85 12.15
C ALA A 560 2.88 -8.03 11.19
N MET A 561 2.93 -6.70 11.25
CA MET A 561 2.10 -5.81 10.41
C MET A 561 2.70 -5.44 9.05
N SER A 562 4.00 -5.68 8.87
CA SER A 562 4.72 -5.39 7.62
C SER A 562 5.17 -6.69 6.95
N VAL A 563 6.39 -7.15 7.24
CA VAL A 563 7.08 -8.29 6.63
C VAL A 563 6.23 -9.57 6.62
N TYR A 564 5.60 -9.91 7.75
CA TYR A 564 4.86 -11.15 7.90
C TYR A 564 3.33 -10.97 7.83
N ASN A 565 2.82 -9.82 7.40
CA ASN A 565 1.37 -9.58 7.37
C ASN A 565 0.65 -10.55 6.42
N ASN A 566 1.18 -10.71 5.21
CA ASN A 566 0.66 -11.68 4.23
C ASN A 566 0.81 -13.12 4.73
N PHE A 567 1.98 -13.45 5.29
CA PHE A 567 2.20 -14.74 5.94
C PHE A 567 1.16 -15.06 7.02
N LEU A 568 0.93 -14.15 7.98
CA LEU A 568 -0.08 -14.33 9.04
C LEU A 568 -1.50 -14.44 8.47
N LYS A 569 -1.81 -13.69 7.40
CA LYS A 569 -3.07 -13.86 6.67
C LYS A 569 -3.20 -15.28 6.09
N TYR A 570 -2.14 -15.84 5.50
CA TYR A 570 -2.13 -17.22 5.02
C TYR A 570 -2.24 -18.25 6.14
N VAL A 571 -1.56 -18.04 7.28
CA VAL A 571 -1.68 -18.91 8.46
C VAL A 571 -3.14 -18.90 8.95
N SER A 572 -3.81 -17.74 8.96
CA SER A 572 -5.23 -17.63 9.35
C SER A 572 -6.18 -18.36 8.42
N SER A 573 -5.75 -18.64 7.19
CA SER A 573 -6.57 -19.37 6.22
C SER A 573 -6.53 -20.88 6.39
N HIS A 574 -5.60 -21.40 7.20
CA HIS A 574 -5.47 -22.81 7.55
C HIS A 574 -5.73 -23.00 9.06
N PRO A 575 -6.97 -22.76 9.52
CA PRO A 575 -7.29 -22.79 10.93
C PRO A 575 -7.07 -24.18 11.53
N SER A 576 -6.38 -24.22 12.68
CA SER A 576 -6.20 -25.42 13.49
C SER A 576 -6.58 -25.08 14.93
N SER A 577 -7.49 -25.87 15.52
CA SER A 577 -7.96 -25.66 16.89
C SER A 577 -6.85 -25.81 17.93
N LYS A 578 -5.79 -26.59 17.63
CA LYS A 578 -4.60 -26.75 18.48
C LYS A 578 -3.58 -25.61 18.30
N ALA A 579 -3.38 -25.13 17.06
CA ALA A 579 -2.40 -24.07 16.76
C ALA A 579 -2.94 -22.66 17.06
N GLY A 580 -4.24 -22.43 16.88
CA GLY A 580 -4.90 -21.12 17.00
C GLY A 580 -4.59 -20.41 18.33
N PRO A 581 -4.81 -21.03 19.50
CA PRO A 581 -4.52 -20.42 20.79
C PRO A 581 -3.05 -20.05 20.98
N LYS A 582 -2.12 -20.89 20.47
CA LYS A 582 -0.67 -20.64 20.56
C LYS A 582 -0.28 -19.39 19.76
N ILE A 583 -0.83 -19.23 18.54
CA ILE A 583 -0.59 -18.07 17.68
C ILE A 583 -1.22 -16.81 18.30
N VAL A 584 -2.46 -16.90 18.78
CA VAL A 584 -3.16 -15.76 19.41
C VAL A 584 -2.42 -15.29 20.66
N SER A 585 -1.99 -16.22 21.53
CA SER A 585 -1.20 -15.90 22.72
C SER A 585 0.07 -15.14 22.35
N HIS A 586 0.82 -15.61 21.34
CA HIS A 586 2.04 -14.94 20.89
C HIS A 586 1.75 -13.52 20.35
N LEU A 587 0.77 -13.37 19.45
CA LEU A 587 0.43 -12.08 18.85
C LEU A 587 -0.01 -11.03 19.87
N LEU A 588 -0.77 -11.42 20.90
CA LEU A 588 -1.22 -10.49 21.95
C LEU A 588 -0.10 -10.17 22.96
N GLN A 589 0.83 -11.09 23.19
CA GLN A 589 2.02 -10.84 24.01
C GLN A 589 2.95 -9.80 23.36
N LEU A 590 3.02 -9.73 22.03
CA LEU A 590 3.86 -8.76 21.31
C LEU A 590 3.57 -7.29 21.62
N VAL A 591 2.39 -6.94 22.13
CA VAL A 591 1.99 -5.55 22.45
C VAL A 591 1.89 -5.31 23.97
N SER A 592 2.13 -6.36 24.75
CA SER A 592 2.08 -6.32 26.21
C SER A 592 3.37 -5.79 26.81
N ASP A 593 4.47 -5.91 26.07
CA ASP A 593 5.77 -5.36 26.46
C ASP A 593 5.92 -3.94 25.90
N LYS A 594 6.31 -2.97 26.74
CA LYS A 594 6.63 -1.63 26.24
C LYS A 594 7.85 -1.69 25.33
N GLU A 595 8.82 -2.55 25.65
CA GLU A 595 10.08 -2.72 24.93
C GLU A 595 9.91 -3.37 23.53
N SER A 596 8.86 -4.15 23.29
CA SER A 596 8.61 -4.78 21.98
C SER A 596 8.09 -3.79 20.93
N LEU A 597 7.37 -2.74 21.36
CA LEU A 597 7.03 -1.58 20.53
C LEU A 597 8.27 -0.77 20.18
N GLU A 598 9.38 -0.99 20.91
CA GLU A 598 10.61 -0.24 20.76
C GLU A 598 11.60 -0.81 19.76
N ASN A 599 11.55 -2.13 19.55
CA ASN A 599 12.39 -2.85 18.60
C ASN A 599 11.96 -2.58 17.14
N MET A 600 12.45 -1.45 16.61
CA MET A 600 12.40 -1.06 15.19
C MET A 600 13.49 -1.74 14.33
N SER A 601 14.39 -2.51 14.96
CA SER A 601 15.51 -3.18 14.29
C SER A 601 15.17 -4.63 13.96
N GLU A 602 14.94 -4.90 12.66
CA GLU A 602 15.59 -5.98 11.89
C GLU A 602 14.93 -6.12 10.51
N ASN A 603 15.78 -6.34 9.50
CA ASN A 603 15.49 -6.76 8.13
C ASN A 603 15.07 -5.67 7.12
N GLU A 604 16.02 -4.79 6.79
CA GLU A 604 15.97 -3.99 5.55
C GLU A 604 16.13 -4.86 4.28
N ASP A 605 16.65 -6.09 4.38
CA ASP A 605 16.84 -6.93 3.19
C ASP A 605 15.55 -7.57 2.65
N TYR A 606 14.56 -7.89 3.50
CA TYR A 606 13.23 -8.31 3.02
C TYR A 606 12.43 -7.13 2.44
N GLY A 607 12.64 -5.92 2.95
CA GLY A 607 11.96 -4.71 2.48
C GLY A 607 12.32 -4.31 1.04
N LYS A 608 13.44 -4.82 0.50
CA LYS A 608 13.87 -4.55 -0.88
C LYS A 608 13.06 -5.31 -1.93
N THR A 609 12.42 -6.43 -1.58
CA THR A 609 11.63 -7.25 -2.53
C THR A 609 10.14 -6.90 -2.55
N GLN A 610 9.61 -6.16 -1.58
CA GLN A 610 8.21 -5.69 -1.55
C GLN A 610 8.11 -4.15 -1.39
N PRO A 611 7.83 -3.39 -2.46
CA PRO A 611 7.77 -1.93 -2.45
C PRO A 611 6.73 -1.34 -1.48
N LYS A 612 5.62 -2.05 -1.23
CA LYS A 612 4.55 -1.61 -0.32
C LYS A 612 4.92 -1.71 1.15
N THR A 613 5.70 -2.71 1.52
CA THR A 613 6.21 -2.92 2.88
C THR A 613 7.09 -1.74 3.30
N SER A 614 7.85 -1.15 2.36
CA SER A 614 8.64 0.07 2.59
C SER A 614 7.77 1.32 2.85
N ARG A 615 6.73 1.58 2.03
CA ARG A 615 5.83 2.75 2.22
C ARG A 615 4.99 2.66 3.49
N MET A 616 4.43 1.49 3.78
CA MET A 616 3.67 1.26 5.02
C MET A 616 4.58 1.40 6.25
N MET A 617 5.80 0.86 6.21
CA MET A 617 6.78 1.03 7.30
C MET A 617 7.13 2.51 7.51
N GLN A 618 7.30 3.30 6.44
CA GLN A 618 7.53 4.74 6.55
C GLN A 618 6.35 5.50 7.17
N LEU A 619 5.10 5.18 6.79
CA LEU A 619 3.90 5.76 7.38
C LEU A 619 3.76 5.42 8.86
N ILE A 620 3.95 4.14 9.19
CA ILE A 620 3.90 3.63 10.56
C ILE A 620 4.99 4.27 11.43
N LYS A 621 6.20 4.44 10.88
CA LYS A 621 7.30 5.18 11.54
C LYS A 621 6.96 6.66 11.75
N GLY A 622 6.37 7.32 10.74
CA GLY A 622 5.92 8.70 10.85
C GLY A 622 4.85 8.88 11.93
N MET A 623 3.87 7.98 12.02
CA MET A 623 2.84 8.00 13.07
C MET A 623 3.43 7.85 14.47
N TRP A 624 4.44 6.98 14.64
CA TRP A 624 5.13 6.83 15.91
C TRP A 624 5.90 8.09 16.31
N GLN A 625 6.61 8.71 15.35
CA GLN A 625 7.38 9.94 15.59
C GLN A 625 6.49 11.14 15.93
N VAL A 626 5.32 11.25 15.30
CA VAL A 626 4.38 12.35 15.52
C VAL A 626 3.56 12.13 16.79
N SER A 627 3.14 10.89 17.06
CA SER A 627 2.26 10.56 18.19
C SER A 627 2.42 9.09 18.62
N PRO A 628 3.30 8.80 19.60
CA PRO A 628 3.52 7.43 20.09
C PRO A 628 2.23 6.76 20.61
N GLU A 629 1.33 7.54 21.21
CA GLU A 629 0.03 7.05 21.69
C GLU A 629 -0.88 6.58 20.55
N ALA A 630 -1.00 7.39 19.48
CA ALA A 630 -1.86 7.03 18.34
C ALA A 630 -1.30 5.81 17.60
N PHE A 631 0.03 5.70 17.53
CA PHE A 631 0.70 4.51 17.03
C PHE A 631 0.38 3.27 17.89
N SER A 632 0.52 3.36 19.21
CA SER A 632 0.23 2.24 20.11
C SER A 632 -1.22 1.76 19.98
N LEU A 633 -2.18 2.70 19.87
CA LEU A 633 -3.59 2.40 19.60
C LEU A 633 -3.78 1.68 18.26
N PHE A 634 -3.16 2.20 17.20
CA PHE A 634 -3.26 1.64 15.84
C PHE A 634 -2.72 0.20 15.76
N ILE A 635 -1.55 -0.04 16.37
CA ILE A 635 -0.93 -1.39 16.43
C ILE A 635 -1.81 -2.35 17.23
N SER A 636 -2.31 -1.90 18.40
CA SER A 636 -3.17 -2.69 19.27
C SER A 636 -4.47 -3.11 18.56
N GLU A 637 -5.08 -2.20 17.80
CA GLU A 637 -6.29 -2.47 17.00
C GLU A 637 -6.03 -3.53 15.92
N HIS A 638 -4.96 -3.39 15.15
CA HIS A 638 -4.65 -4.32 14.07
C HIS A 638 -4.34 -5.73 14.59
N LEU A 639 -3.51 -5.84 15.62
CA LEU A 639 -3.14 -7.13 16.18
C LEU A 639 -4.32 -7.81 16.87
N LEU A 640 -5.18 -7.05 17.57
CA LEU A 640 -6.42 -7.60 18.13
C LEU A 640 -7.34 -8.10 17.02
N SER A 641 -7.51 -7.34 15.94
CA SER A 641 -8.32 -7.75 14.78
C SER A 641 -7.80 -9.05 14.15
N ILE A 642 -6.48 -9.16 13.94
CA ILE A 642 -5.84 -10.39 13.44
C ILE A 642 -6.07 -11.55 14.42
N ALA A 643 -5.78 -11.36 15.72
CA ALA A 643 -5.94 -12.37 16.74
C ALA A 643 -7.38 -12.90 16.86
N LEU A 644 -8.37 -12.00 16.81
CA LEU A 644 -9.78 -12.39 16.83
C LEU A 644 -10.16 -13.15 15.55
N ASN A 645 -9.70 -12.71 14.38
CA ASN A 645 -9.93 -13.44 13.13
C ASN A 645 -9.39 -14.88 13.21
N PHE A 646 -8.20 -15.06 13.78
CA PHE A 646 -7.64 -16.38 14.07
C PHE A 646 -8.50 -17.21 15.02
N ALA A 647 -8.95 -16.63 16.13
CA ALA A 647 -9.74 -17.32 17.14
C ALA A 647 -11.07 -17.82 16.57
N TYR A 648 -11.76 -17.00 15.77
CA TYR A 648 -13.02 -17.37 15.13
C TYR A 648 -12.82 -18.40 14.02
N LYS A 649 -11.87 -18.20 13.10
CA LYS A 649 -11.61 -19.17 12.03
C LYS A 649 -11.19 -20.54 12.56
N SER A 650 -10.47 -20.57 13.69
CA SER A 650 -10.00 -21.80 14.34
C SER A 650 -11.01 -22.46 15.27
N ASN A 651 -12.21 -21.88 15.43
CA ASN A 651 -13.21 -22.30 16.41
C ASN A 651 -12.61 -22.44 17.83
N SER A 652 -11.63 -21.61 18.16
CA SER A 652 -10.84 -21.71 19.40
C SER A 652 -11.07 -20.52 20.34
N VAL A 653 -12.16 -19.77 20.16
CA VAL A 653 -12.49 -18.56 20.93
C VAL A 653 -12.46 -18.82 22.44
N ALA A 654 -13.04 -19.92 22.90
CA ALA A 654 -13.03 -20.28 24.33
C ALA A 654 -11.61 -20.47 24.89
N ALA A 655 -10.73 -21.12 24.14
CA ALA A 655 -9.32 -21.32 24.51
C ALA A 655 -8.49 -20.03 24.39
N CYS A 656 -8.86 -19.13 23.48
CA CYS A 656 -8.20 -17.83 23.29
C CYS A 656 -8.66 -16.76 24.29
N SER A 657 -9.84 -16.92 24.90
CA SER A 657 -10.46 -15.89 25.75
C SER A 657 -9.57 -15.40 26.89
N PRO A 658 -8.83 -16.24 27.65
CA PRO A 658 -7.96 -15.75 28.72
C PRO A 658 -6.90 -14.77 28.22
N PHE A 659 -6.29 -15.04 27.07
CA PHE A 659 -5.26 -14.17 26.46
C PHE A 659 -5.85 -12.86 25.97
N ILE A 660 -7.06 -12.91 25.40
CA ILE A 660 -7.79 -11.70 24.95
C ILE A 660 -8.15 -10.83 26.16
N LEU A 661 -8.71 -11.40 27.22
CA LEU A 661 -9.08 -10.64 28.43
C LEU A 661 -7.86 -10.02 29.11
N GLN A 662 -6.74 -10.76 29.21
CA GLN A 662 -5.48 -10.23 29.71
C GLN A 662 -4.98 -9.06 28.86
N PHE A 663 -5.11 -9.15 27.54
CA PHE A 663 -4.75 -8.08 26.63
C PHE A 663 -5.62 -6.82 26.82
N LEU A 664 -6.94 -6.98 27.01
CA LEU A 664 -7.87 -5.85 27.14
C LEU A 664 -7.73 -5.08 28.46
N GLN A 665 -7.19 -5.71 29.50
CA GLN A 665 -7.14 -5.16 30.85
C GLN A 665 -6.41 -3.80 30.92
N GLY A 666 -7.14 -2.76 31.31
CA GLY A 666 -6.61 -1.40 31.52
C GLY A 666 -6.20 -0.65 30.24
N ARG A 667 -6.54 -1.17 29.05
CA ARG A 667 -6.17 -0.54 27.77
C ARG A 667 -7.22 0.45 27.26
N THR A 668 -6.75 1.38 26.43
CA THR A 668 -7.59 2.26 25.61
C THR A 668 -7.67 1.70 24.19
N LEU A 669 -8.86 1.63 23.59
CA LEU A 669 -9.07 1.11 22.23
C LEU A 669 -9.82 2.09 21.34
N ASN A 670 -9.74 1.94 20.02
CA ASN A 670 -10.56 2.72 19.08
C ASN A 670 -12.00 2.17 19.03
N LEU A 671 -13.00 3.04 18.88
CA LEU A 671 -14.41 2.65 18.73
C LEU A 671 -14.66 1.63 17.62
N LYS A 672 -13.89 1.69 16.52
CA LYS A 672 -14.01 0.75 15.38
C LYS A 672 -13.87 -0.71 15.80
N VAL A 673 -13.07 -0.98 16.84
CA VAL A 673 -12.83 -2.32 17.39
C VAL A 673 -14.11 -2.95 17.95
N LEU A 674 -15.07 -2.14 18.40
CA LEU A 674 -16.34 -2.65 18.95
C LEU A 674 -17.27 -3.23 17.87
N ASN A 675 -16.98 -3.00 16.58
CA ASN A 675 -17.65 -3.70 15.48
C ASN A 675 -17.21 -5.16 15.31
N LEU A 676 -16.09 -5.55 15.91
CA LEU A 676 -15.61 -6.93 15.84
C LEU A 676 -16.59 -7.84 16.56
N GLN A 677 -16.81 -9.03 15.99
CA GLN A 677 -17.79 -10.00 16.47
C GLN A 677 -17.61 -10.35 17.96
N TYR A 678 -16.37 -10.38 18.44
CA TYR A 678 -16.03 -10.69 19.83
C TYR A 678 -16.78 -9.85 20.86
N PHE A 679 -16.92 -8.54 20.63
CA PHE A 679 -17.63 -7.67 21.58
C PHE A 679 -19.15 -7.80 21.50
N GLY A 680 -19.67 -8.41 20.43
CA GLY A 680 -21.06 -8.85 20.35
C GLY A 680 -21.31 -10.12 21.16
N ASP A 681 -20.39 -11.09 21.08
CA ASP A 681 -20.50 -12.38 21.77
C ASP A 681 -20.15 -12.28 23.27
N HIS A 682 -19.18 -11.42 23.62
CA HIS A 682 -18.63 -11.23 24.97
C HIS A 682 -18.65 -9.75 25.41
N PRO A 683 -19.83 -9.12 25.58
CA PRO A 683 -19.94 -7.70 25.93
C PRO A 683 -19.38 -7.36 27.32
N GLU A 684 -19.28 -8.33 28.24
CA GLU A 684 -18.68 -8.18 29.57
C GLU A 684 -17.20 -7.77 29.51
N SER A 685 -16.50 -8.07 28.41
CA SER A 685 -15.10 -7.71 28.19
C SER A 685 -14.87 -6.19 28.19
N LEU A 686 -15.91 -5.38 27.93
CA LEU A 686 -15.84 -3.92 27.97
C LEU A 686 -15.49 -3.38 29.35
N LEU A 687 -15.87 -4.07 30.42
CA LEU A 687 -15.59 -3.64 31.80
C LEU A 687 -14.11 -3.67 32.15
N LEU A 688 -13.30 -4.41 31.38
CA LEU A 688 -11.85 -4.50 31.58
C LEU A 688 -11.10 -3.31 30.95
N LEU A 689 -11.74 -2.58 30.03
CA LEU A 689 -11.12 -1.46 29.32
C LEU A 689 -10.99 -0.24 30.21
N ARG A 690 -9.91 0.53 30.01
CA ARG A 690 -9.75 1.86 30.62
C ARG A 690 -10.64 2.89 29.94
N SER A 691 -10.61 2.93 28.60
CA SER A 691 -11.40 3.85 27.80
C SER A 691 -11.54 3.41 26.34
N VAL A 692 -12.49 4.00 25.63
CA VAL A 692 -12.67 3.84 24.17
C VAL A 692 -12.58 5.23 23.53
N LYS A 693 -11.72 5.38 22.52
CA LYS A 693 -11.44 6.64 21.83
C LYS A 693 -12.13 6.70 20.47
N VAL A 694 -12.74 7.85 20.19
CA VAL A 694 -13.32 8.23 18.90
C VAL A 694 -12.61 9.50 18.44
N SER A 695 -12.01 9.46 17.25
CA SER A 695 -11.46 10.65 16.61
C SER A 695 -12.33 11.01 15.40
N ILE A 696 -12.94 12.19 15.45
CA ILE A 696 -13.76 12.76 14.37
C ILE A 696 -12.98 13.94 13.81
N ASN A 697 -12.53 13.82 12.57
CA ASN A 697 -11.85 14.91 11.88
C ASN A 697 -12.79 15.49 10.83
N GLY A 698 -12.99 16.80 10.87
CA GLY A 698 -13.88 17.51 9.95
C GLY A 698 -13.16 18.07 8.72
N ASN A 699 -13.94 18.76 7.89
CA ASN A 699 -13.55 19.28 6.57
C ASN A 699 -12.93 20.67 6.65
N LYS A 700 -13.05 21.35 7.80
CA LYS A 700 -12.42 22.66 7.96
C LYS A 700 -10.91 22.41 7.97
N MET A 701 -10.16 23.22 7.23
CA MET A 701 -8.72 23.16 7.33
C MET A 701 -8.32 23.77 8.67
N PRO A 702 -7.31 23.22 9.38
CA PRO A 702 -6.67 23.99 10.42
C PRO A 702 -6.23 25.32 9.77
N PRO A 703 -6.48 26.48 10.40
CA PRO A 703 -6.00 27.73 9.86
C PRO A 703 -4.48 27.61 9.78
N ARG A 704 -3.90 27.90 8.60
CA ARG A 704 -2.44 28.03 8.47
C ARG A 704 -2.01 28.95 9.61
N VAL A 705 -1.16 28.44 10.50
CA VAL A 705 -0.59 29.30 11.53
C VAL A 705 0.18 30.35 10.77
N GLY A 706 -0.33 31.58 10.74
CA GLY A 706 0.32 32.65 10.02
C GLY A 706 1.66 32.88 10.68
N TYR A 707 2.75 32.48 10.02
CA TYR A 707 4.12 32.71 10.49
C TYR A 707 4.43 34.20 10.64
N SER A 708 3.51 35.11 10.31
CA SER A 708 3.53 36.54 10.61
C SER A 708 4.05 36.92 12.01
N VAL A 709 3.79 36.12 13.06
CA VAL A 709 4.38 36.38 14.40
C VAL A 709 5.87 36.08 14.41
N MET A 710 6.28 34.94 13.84
CA MET A 710 7.69 34.60 13.60
C MET A 710 8.36 35.61 12.68
N GLU A 711 7.76 35.97 11.54
CA GLU A 711 8.27 36.97 10.60
C GLU A 711 8.49 38.32 11.30
N LYS A 712 7.52 38.80 12.10
CA LYS A 712 7.68 40.00 12.93
C LYS A 712 8.82 39.88 13.95
N CYS A 713 9.01 38.71 14.56
CA CYS A 713 10.15 38.46 15.45
C CYS A 713 11.51 38.49 14.71
N TYR A 714 11.52 38.24 13.40
CA TYR A 714 12.71 38.23 12.56
C TYR A 714 12.92 39.51 11.75
N GLU A 715 11.94 40.41 11.65
CA GLU A 715 12.04 41.70 10.93
C GLU A 715 13.19 42.59 11.45
N THR A 716 13.54 42.46 12.73
CA THR A 716 14.65 43.20 13.36
C THR A 716 16.01 42.54 13.19
N LEU A 717 16.08 41.32 12.65
CA LEU A 717 17.32 40.53 12.52
C LEU A 717 17.92 40.70 11.13
N GLN A 718 19.19 41.09 11.06
CA GLN A 718 19.94 41.09 9.80
C GLN A 718 20.24 39.64 9.36
N PRO A 719 20.21 39.34 8.05
CA PRO A 719 20.59 38.03 7.54
C PRO A 719 22.02 37.67 8.00
N PRO A 720 22.23 36.44 8.51
CA PRO A 720 23.54 36.01 8.98
C PRO A 720 24.54 35.96 7.83
N MET A 721 25.71 36.60 7.98
CA MET A 721 26.88 36.29 7.14
C MET A 721 27.48 34.95 7.59
N ILE A 722 27.67 34.04 6.63
CA ILE A 722 28.27 32.70 6.84
C ILE A 722 29.08 32.29 5.60
N ASP A 723 30.05 31.40 5.79
CA ASP A 723 30.76 30.75 4.70
C ASP A 723 29.85 29.76 3.95
N GLU A 724 30.14 29.50 2.67
CA GLU A 724 29.36 28.62 1.79
C GLU A 724 29.16 27.21 2.39
N ASP A 725 30.20 26.70 3.07
CA ASP A 725 30.22 25.37 3.68
C ASP A 725 29.13 25.18 4.77
N TYR A 726 28.66 26.27 5.38
CA TYR A 726 27.65 26.24 6.46
C TYR A 726 26.22 26.54 5.99
N ALA A 727 26.01 26.81 4.70
CA ALA A 727 24.71 27.19 4.16
C ALA A 727 23.61 26.15 4.42
N SER A 728 23.97 24.86 4.47
CA SER A 728 23.05 23.73 4.72
C SER A 728 22.41 23.73 6.12
N THR A 729 22.92 24.55 7.04
CA THR A 729 22.38 24.77 8.39
C THR A 729 21.08 25.59 8.36
N PHE A 730 20.79 26.30 7.27
CA PHE A 730 19.61 27.15 7.12
C PHE A 730 18.71 26.62 5.99
N GLU A 731 17.41 26.58 6.27
CA GLU A 731 16.35 26.29 5.31
C GLU A 731 15.48 27.55 5.16
N HIS A 732 15.22 27.95 3.93
CA HIS A 732 14.44 29.15 3.66
C HIS A 732 12.95 28.88 3.93
N MET A 733 12.30 29.74 4.71
CA MET A 733 10.91 29.57 5.15
C MET A 733 9.95 29.35 3.98
N LYS A 734 10.07 30.11 2.88
CA LYS A 734 9.22 29.91 1.69
C LYS A 734 9.41 28.54 1.02
N GLU A 735 10.61 27.98 1.06
CA GLU A 735 10.89 26.66 0.48
C GLU A 735 10.33 25.56 1.39
N TRP A 736 10.53 25.71 2.70
CA TRP A 736 9.92 24.84 3.70
C TRP A 736 8.38 24.90 3.66
N GLU A 737 7.79 26.10 3.56
CA GLU A 737 6.35 26.32 3.40
C GLU A 737 5.82 25.70 2.11
N LYS A 738 6.56 25.80 1.00
CA LYS A 738 6.21 25.15 -0.26
C LYS A 738 6.24 23.63 -0.12
N ASN A 739 7.28 23.07 0.47
CA ASN A 739 7.41 21.63 0.71
C ASN A 739 6.30 21.12 1.64
N LEU A 740 5.97 21.87 2.70
CA LEU A 740 4.87 21.57 3.59
C LEU A 740 3.54 21.66 2.85
N ALA A 741 3.31 22.72 2.06
CA ALA A 741 2.10 22.90 1.27
C ALA A 741 1.91 21.79 0.23
N GLU A 742 2.96 21.36 -0.46
CA GLU A 742 2.90 20.24 -1.40
C GLU A 742 2.56 18.91 -0.69
N ASN A 743 3.09 18.69 0.51
CA ASN A 743 2.76 17.52 1.33
C ASN A 743 1.33 17.60 1.90
N GLU A 744 0.91 18.78 2.34
CA GLU A 744 -0.48 19.06 2.75
C GLU A 744 -1.45 18.91 1.59
N ASP A 745 -1.11 19.31 0.37
CA ASP A 745 -1.95 19.17 -0.82
C ASP A 745 -2.07 17.70 -1.24
N LYS A 746 -0.98 16.92 -1.12
CA LYS A 746 -1.03 15.45 -1.27
C LYS A 746 -1.94 14.81 -0.22
N LEU A 747 -1.82 15.22 1.05
CA LEU A 747 -2.71 14.79 2.13
C LEU A 747 -4.16 15.25 1.87
N ARG A 748 -4.37 16.45 1.36
CA ARG A 748 -5.69 17.02 1.02
C ARG A 748 -6.36 16.23 -0.08
N ASN A 749 -5.64 15.92 -1.16
CA ASN A 749 -6.15 15.09 -2.24
C ASN A 749 -6.50 13.69 -1.72
N PHE A 750 -5.68 13.12 -0.84
CA PHE A 750 -5.98 11.84 -0.21
C PHE A 750 -7.22 11.89 0.70
N MET A 751 -7.34 12.91 1.56
CA MET A 751 -8.46 13.08 2.49
C MET A 751 -9.78 13.42 1.79
N ASN A 752 -9.77 14.28 0.78
CA ASN A 752 -10.96 14.65 0.01
C ASN A 752 -11.49 13.47 -0.84
N ASN A 753 -10.60 12.56 -1.23
CA ASN A 753 -10.97 11.34 -1.96
C ASN A 753 -11.45 10.20 -1.05
N GLN A 754 -11.35 10.35 0.28
CA GLN A 754 -11.96 9.42 1.23
C GLN A 754 -13.40 9.86 1.55
N PRO A 755 -14.40 8.97 1.45
CA PRO A 755 -15.74 9.31 1.89
C PRO A 755 -15.73 9.56 3.39
N GLN A 756 -16.18 10.74 3.81
CA GLN A 756 -16.40 11.03 5.22
C GLN A 756 -17.61 10.25 5.72
N CYS A 757 -17.39 8.98 6.04
CA CYS A 757 -18.40 8.18 6.69
C CYS A 757 -18.32 8.42 8.20
N PRO A 758 -19.47 8.60 8.89
CA PRO A 758 -19.49 8.57 10.34
C PRO A 758 -18.93 7.22 10.83
N PRO A 759 -18.49 7.14 12.11
CA PRO A 759 -18.00 5.89 12.66
C PRO A 759 -19.00 4.76 12.40
N ASN A 760 -18.54 3.69 11.74
CA ASN A 760 -19.40 2.54 11.48
C ASN A 760 -19.79 1.92 12.83
N ILE A 761 -21.09 1.77 13.09
CA ILE A 761 -21.65 1.14 14.29
C ILE A 761 -22.68 0.07 13.91
N SER A 762 -22.47 -0.66 12.82
CA SER A 762 -23.45 -1.63 12.30
C SER A 762 -23.23 -3.07 12.75
N ALA A 763 -22.18 -3.36 13.51
CA ALA A 763 -21.74 -4.74 13.80
C ALA A 763 -21.23 -4.92 15.25
N GLY A 764 -20.92 -6.17 15.61
CA GLY A 764 -20.37 -6.51 16.92
C GLY A 764 -21.28 -6.08 18.08
N TYR A 765 -20.70 -5.36 19.04
CA TYR A 765 -21.39 -4.83 20.21
C TYR A 765 -22.62 -3.99 19.86
N TRP A 766 -22.58 -3.25 18.75
CA TRP A 766 -23.65 -2.32 18.38
C TRP A 766 -24.96 -3.01 17.98
N LYS A 767 -24.90 -4.30 17.57
CA LYS A 767 -26.10 -5.11 17.31
C LYS A 767 -26.88 -5.45 18.57
N LEU A 768 -26.25 -5.38 19.75
CA LEU A 768 -26.89 -5.73 21.01
C LEU A 768 -27.90 -4.65 21.41
N SER A 769 -29.15 -5.06 21.61
CA SER A 769 -30.21 -4.21 22.15
C SER A 769 -31.07 -5.05 23.11
N PRO A 770 -31.06 -4.77 24.43
CA PRO A 770 -30.41 -3.65 25.11
C PRO A 770 -28.89 -3.83 25.33
N LYS A 771 -28.17 -2.72 25.49
CA LYS A 771 -26.74 -2.69 25.83
C LYS A 771 -26.56 -2.94 27.34
N GLN A 772 -26.39 -4.19 27.73
CA GLN A 772 -26.31 -4.58 29.15
C GLN A 772 -25.02 -4.09 29.84
N HIS A 773 -23.90 -4.11 29.13
CA HIS A 773 -22.59 -3.65 29.62
C HIS A 773 -22.21 -2.35 28.93
N LYS A 774 -22.10 -1.25 29.68
CA LYS A 774 -21.73 0.07 29.14
C LYS A 774 -20.21 0.24 29.02
N ILE A 775 -19.79 1.08 28.08
CA ILE A 775 -18.40 1.53 27.94
C ILE A 775 -18.01 2.33 29.20
N PRO A 776 -16.94 1.95 29.94
CA PRO A 776 -16.55 2.65 31.17
C PRO A 776 -16.25 4.13 30.96
N ARG A 777 -15.48 4.46 29.92
CA ARG A 777 -15.11 5.83 29.56
C ARG A 777 -14.99 5.98 28.05
N LEU A 778 -15.64 6.99 27.49
CA LEU A 778 -15.60 7.34 26.08
C LEU A 778 -14.84 8.66 25.89
N GLU A 779 -13.74 8.63 25.17
CA GLU A 779 -12.95 9.82 24.80
C GLU A 779 -13.30 10.24 23.37
N VAL A 780 -13.90 11.40 23.20
CA VAL A 780 -14.35 11.92 21.90
C VAL A 780 -13.48 13.11 21.51
N GLY A 781 -12.53 12.88 20.62
CA GLY A 781 -11.72 13.94 20.00
C GLY A 781 -12.36 14.43 18.71
N VAL A 782 -12.65 15.73 18.62
CA VAL A 782 -13.23 16.39 17.45
C VAL A 782 -12.31 17.49 16.98
N THR A 783 -11.82 17.40 15.75
CA THR A 783 -10.86 18.36 15.18
C THR A 783 -11.41 18.96 13.89
N ASN A 784 -11.33 20.29 13.76
CA ASN A 784 -11.71 21.05 12.57
C ASN A 784 -13.09 20.71 11.97
N MET A 785 -14.10 20.52 12.82
CA MET A 785 -15.47 20.18 12.40
C MET A 785 -16.37 21.43 12.31
N GLY A 786 -17.29 21.44 11.35
CA GLY A 786 -18.50 22.28 11.39
C GLY A 786 -19.61 21.68 12.27
N PRO A 787 -20.87 22.04 11.98
CA PRO A 787 -22.02 21.33 12.54
C PRO A 787 -22.03 19.86 12.10
N ALA A 788 -22.34 18.95 13.03
CA ALA A 788 -22.56 17.52 12.75
C ALA A 788 -23.73 17.33 11.78
N ASP A 789 -23.57 16.43 10.81
CA ASP A 789 -24.66 16.00 9.95
C ASP A 789 -25.60 15.04 10.69
N GLN A 790 -26.77 14.77 10.09
CA GLN A 790 -27.79 13.94 10.72
C GLN A 790 -27.31 12.50 10.94
N ALA A 791 -26.47 11.97 10.05
CA ALA A 791 -25.92 10.63 10.17
C ALA A 791 -24.95 10.52 11.36
N LEU A 792 -24.02 11.46 11.51
CA LEU A 792 -23.10 11.50 12.65
C LEU A 792 -23.84 11.74 13.97
N LEU A 793 -24.88 12.59 13.98
CA LEU A 793 -25.69 12.81 15.16
C LEU A 793 -26.34 11.51 15.65
N GLN A 794 -26.94 10.73 14.75
CA GLN A 794 -27.53 9.43 15.09
C GLN A 794 -26.50 8.48 15.69
N VAL A 795 -25.30 8.40 15.09
CA VAL A 795 -24.19 7.59 15.61
C VAL A 795 -23.79 8.05 17.01
N LEU A 796 -23.62 9.35 17.24
CA LEU A 796 -23.24 9.88 18.55
C LEU A 796 -24.33 9.66 19.60
N MET A 797 -25.61 9.73 19.24
CA MET A 797 -26.72 9.41 20.15
C MET A 797 -26.63 7.97 20.65
N GLU A 798 -26.37 7.00 19.76
CA GLU A 798 -26.21 5.60 20.15
C GLU A 798 -24.95 5.37 20.98
N VAL A 799 -23.83 5.95 20.55
CA VAL A 799 -22.53 5.81 21.23
C VAL A 799 -22.58 6.39 22.64
N PHE A 800 -23.13 7.60 22.83
CA PHE A 800 -23.22 8.24 24.14
C PHE A 800 -24.14 7.46 25.10
N SER A 801 -25.26 6.95 24.59
CA SER A 801 -26.19 6.14 25.39
C SER A 801 -25.55 4.84 25.90
N ALA A 802 -24.56 4.32 25.16
CA ALA A 802 -23.81 3.12 25.50
C ALA A 802 -22.64 3.38 26.47
N SER A 803 -22.40 4.62 26.91
CA SER A 803 -21.26 5.00 27.75
C SER A 803 -21.66 5.37 29.19
N GLN A 804 -20.74 5.17 30.13
CA GLN A 804 -20.89 5.61 31.53
C GLN A 804 -20.34 7.04 31.70
N ASP A 805 -19.06 7.23 31.41
CA ASP A 805 -18.38 8.53 31.40
C ASP A 805 -18.03 8.96 29.97
N ILE A 806 -18.18 10.25 29.65
CA ILE A 806 -17.91 10.85 28.34
C ILE A 806 -16.96 12.04 28.54
N GLU A 807 -15.82 12.00 27.86
CA GLU A 807 -14.84 13.09 27.77
C GLU A 807 -14.88 13.69 26.36
N LEU A 808 -15.18 14.98 26.25
CA LEU A 808 -15.25 15.70 24.98
C LEU A 808 -14.04 16.60 24.81
N HIS A 809 -13.29 16.41 23.71
CA HIS A 809 -12.14 17.24 23.34
C HIS A 809 -12.40 17.85 21.97
N LEU A 810 -12.70 19.15 21.93
CA LEU A 810 -12.97 19.88 20.71
C LEU A 810 -11.81 20.81 20.41
N MET A 811 -11.28 20.72 19.19
CA MET A 811 -10.28 21.66 18.67
C MET A 811 -10.77 22.26 17.37
N HIS A 812 -10.77 23.59 17.27
CA HIS A 812 -11.16 24.34 16.07
C HIS A 812 -12.52 23.93 15.47
N SER A 813 -13.49 23.58 16.32
CA SER A 813 -14.77 22.98 15.91
C SER A 813 -15.99 23.78 16.39
N SER A 814 -16.05 25.07 16.07
CA SER A 814 -17.18 25.94 16.45
C SER A 814 -18.50 25.51 15.80
N GLY A 815 -19.59 25.55 16.58
CA GLY A 815 -20.94 25.14 16.17
C GLY A 815 -21.21 23.62 16.28
N PHE A 816 -20.19 22.83 16.63
CA PHE A 816 -20.36 21.38 16.78
C PHE A 816 -21.19 21.04 18.02
N LEU A 817 -20.95 21.69 19.17
CA LEU A 817 -21.69 21.42 20.41
C LEU A 817 -23.19 21.66 20.24
N GLU A 818 -23.56 22.75 19.55
CA GLU A 818 -24.95 23.05 19.26
C GLU A 818 -25.60 21.96 18.39
N SER A 819 -24.90 21.49 17.36
CA SER A 819 -25.40 20.45 16.46
C SER A 819 -25.64 19.10 17.14
N ILE A 820 -24.87 18.79 18.19
CA ILE A 820 -25.00 17.54 18.97
C ILE A 820 -25.86 17.70 20.23
N ARG A 821 -26.56 18.84 20.38
CA ARG A 821 -27.48 19.09 21.50
C ARG A 821 -28.40 17.90 21.81
N PRO A 822 -29.07 17.26 20.84
CA PRO A 822 -29.96 16.12 21.14
C PRO A 822 -29.23 14.96 21.83
N ALA A 823 -27.99 14.66 21.41
CA ALA A 823 -27.19 13.58 22.00
C ALA A 823 -26.71 13.92 23.42
N LEU A 824 -26.32 15.18 23.65
CA LEU A 824 -25.90 15.68 24.95
C LEU A 824 -27.06 15.77 25.93
N GLU A 825 -28.24 16.19 25.47
CA GLU A 825 -29.41 16.35 26.34
C GLU A 825 -29.94 15.01 26.89
N LEU A 826 -29.78 13.93 26.14
CA LEU A 826 -30.12 12.57 26.58
C LEU A 826 -29.11 12.00 27.59
N ASN A 827 -27.86 12.47 27.56
CA ASN A 827 -26.73 11.88 28.30
C ASN A 827 -26.03 12.90 29.23
N LYS A 828 -26.75 13.91 29.73
CA LYS A 828 -26.20 15.02 30.54
C LYS A 828 -25.42 14.54 31.77
N THR A 829 -25.84 13.44 32.38
CA THR A 829 -25.23 12.87 33.59
C THR A 829 -23.95 12.08 33.33
N SER A 830 -23.63 11.81 32.06
CA SER A 830 -22.46 11.02 31.67
C SER A 830 -21.28 11.88 31.20
N VAL A 831 -21.49 13.15 30.85
CA VAL A 831 -20.40 14.03 30.39
C VAL A 831 -19.61 14.54 31.59
N THR A 832 -18.37 14.07 31.74
CA THR A 832 -17.50 14.34 32.90
C THR A 832 -16.37 15.31 32.59
N LYS A 833 -15.92 15.40 31.33
CA LYS A 833 -14.85 16.32 30.91
C LYS A 833 -15.17 17.02 29.60
N CYS A 834 -14.85 18.31 29.52
CA CYS A 834 -14.97 19.10 28.30
C CYS A 834 -13.72 19.96 28.12
N SER A 835 -13.00 19.75 27.03
CA SER A 835 -11.83 20.53 26.62
C SER A 835 -12.14 21.23 25.30
N LEU A 836 -12.04 22.57 25.32
CA LEU A 836 -12.49 23.47 24.27
C LEU A 836 -11.31 24.34 23.83
N CYS A 837 -10.61 23.93 22.77
CA CYS A 837 -9.42 24.60 22.26
C CYS A 837 -9.70 25.33 20.94
N ARG A 838 -9.46 26.66 20.90
CA ARG A 838 -9.67 27.52 19.72
C ARG A 838 -11.10 27.51 19.17
N LEU A 839 -12.11 27.50 20.05
CA LEU A 839 -13.53 27.63 19.69
C LEU A 839 -14.08 29.04 19.95
N ARG A 840 -15.10 29.43 19.19
CA ARG A 840 -15.97 30.57 19.52
C ARG A 840 -17.30 29.98 20.00
N LEU A 841 -17.63 30.18 21.27
CA LEU A 841 -18.83 29.62 21.89
C LEU A 841 -20.03 30.55 21.70
N SER A 842 -21.10 30.05 21.08
CA SER A 842 -22.38 30.79 21.03
C SER A 842 -23.05 30.87 22.41
N ALA A 843 -24.06 31.73 22.56
CA ALA A 843 -24.82 31.80 23.81
C ALA A 843 -25.53 30.46 24.10
N GLU A 844 -25.99 29.80 23.05
CA GLU A 844 -26.67 28.51 23.07
C GLU A 844 -25.73 27.38 23.53
N GLU A 845 -24.48 27.36 23.05
CA GLU A 845 -23.46 26.39 23.47
C GLU A 845 -23.06 26.60 24.94
N GLN A 846 -22.97 27.85 25.40
CA GLN A 846 -22.70 28.16 26.81
C GLN A 846 -23.83 27.66 27.72
N GLN A 847 -25.10 27.87 27.35
CA GLN A 847 -26.24 27.33 28.09
C GLN A 847 -26.26 25.80 28.10
N LEU A 848 -25.90 25.16 26.99
CA LEU A 848 -25.81 23.70 26.90
C LEU A 848 -24.76 23.14 27.85
N LEU A 849 -23.59 23.77 27.93
CA LEU A 849 -22.53 23.38 28.87
C LEU A 849 -22.99 23.55 30.32
N LEU A 850 -23.63 24.67 30.67
CA LEU A 850 -24.19 24.92 32.00
C LEU A 850 -25.26 23.90 32.42
N ALA A 851 -25.87 23.20 31.46
CA ALA A 851 -26.87 22.16 31.72
C ALA A 851 -26.26 20.77 32.01
N LEU A 852 -24.92 20.64 32.09
CA LEU A 852 -24.21 19.37 32.35
C LEU A 852 -23.87 19.20 33.85
N PRO A 853 -24.66 18.43 34.63
CA PRO A 853 -24.50 18.35 36.09
C PRO A 853 -23.30 17.51 36.55
N ALA A 854 -22.81 16.59 35.70
CA ALA A 854 -21.74 15.65 36.04
C ALA A 854 -20.33 16.15 35.63
N LEU A 855 -20.22 17.36 35.09
CA LEU A 855 -18.97 17.92 34.60
C LEU A 855 -17.97 18.11 35.76
N ARG A 856 -16.86 17.38 35.70
CA ARG A 856 -15.75 17.42 36.67
C ARG A 856 -14.58 18.24 36.17
N SER A 857 -14.36 18.30 34.86
CA SER A 857 -13.21 18.99 34.27
C SER A 857 -13.65 19.87 33.10
N LEU A 858 -13.34 21.16 33.17
CA LEU A 858 -13.60 22.15 32.13
C LEU A 858 -12.29 22.84 31.73
N GLU A 859 -11.92 22.71 30.46
CA GLU A 859 -10.76 23.37 29.88
C GLU A 859 -11.20 24.24 28.69
N VAL A 860 -10.78 25.50 28.71
CA VAL A 860 -11.02 26.48 27.63
C VAL A 860 -9.70 27.15 27.30
N SER A 861 -9.19 26.95 26.09
CA SER A 861 -7.87 27.46 25.68
C SER A 861 -7.82 28.02 24.26
N GLY A 862 -6.94 28.99 24.01
CA GLY A 862 -6.64 29.52 22.66
C GLY A 862 -7.80 30.28 22.01
N THR A 863 -8.61 30.98 22.81
CA THR A 863 -9.75 31.78 22.32
C THR A 863 -9.60 33.23 22.77
N ASN A 864 -10.04 34.18 21.93
CA ASN A 864 -9.93 35.62 22.21
C ASN A 864 -11.20 36.22 22.82
N GLN A 865 -12.24 35.40 23.02
CA GLN A 865 -13.56 35.85 23.49
C GLN A 865 -13.78 35.35 24.92
N LEU A 866 -14.29 36.23 25.79
CA LEU A 866 -14.82 35.83 27.09
C LEU A 866 -16.21 35.21 26.92
N PRO A 867 -16.44 33.99 27.43
CA PRO A 867 -17.78 33.43 27.56
C PRO A 867 -18.60 34.19 28.62
N ASP A 868 -19.41 35.15 28.17
CA ASP A 868 -20.18 36.06 29.02
C ASP A 868 -21.26 35.38 29.89
N GLN A 869 -21.63 34.13 29.61
CA GLN A 869 -22.63 33.37 30.37
C GLN A 869 -22.04 32.18 31.13
N LEU A 870 -21.00 31.54 30.60
CA LEU A 870 -20.41 30.33 31.19
C LEU A 870 -19.67 30.63 32.50
N PHE A 871 -18.76 31.61 32.49
CA PHE A 871 -17.91 31.90 33.65
C PHE A 871 -18.63 32.55 34.85
N PRO A 872 -19.64 33.44 34.67
CA PRO A 872 -20.40 33.95 35.81
C PRO A 872 -21.24 32.88 36.52
N ASN A 873 -21.58 31.80 35.82
CA ASN A 873 -22.49 30.75 36.30
C ASN A 873 -21.76 29.42 36.60
N LEU A 874 -20.46 29.47 36.91
CA LEU A 874 -19.69 28.27 37.25
C LEU A 874 -20.17 27.59 38.54
N ASP A 875 -20.89 28.32 39.40
CA ASP A 875 -21.60 27.79 40.57
C ASP A 875 -22.59 26.68 40.22
N LYS A 876 -23.12 26.67 38.99
CA LYS A 876 -24.08 25.66 38.53
C LYS A 876 -23.46 24.29 38.27
N PHE A 877 -22.14 24.14 38.36
CA PHE A 877 -21.45 22.85 38.26
C PHE A 877 -21.16 22.25 39.66
N PRO A 878 -22.00 21.33 40.17
CA PRO A 878 -21.84 20.80 41.52
C PRO A 878 -20.66 19.83 41.68
N SER A 879 -20.15 19.28 40.57
CA SER A 879 -19.12 18.23 40.56
C SER A 879 -17.76 18.72 40.06
N LEU A 880 -17.58 20.02 39.83
CA LEU A 880 -16.38 20.58 39.20
C LEU A 880 -15.15 20.43 40.12
N ARG A 881 -14.09 19.82 39.59
CA ARG A 881 -12.81 19.55 40.26
C ARG A 881 -11.60 20.06 39.48
N GLU A 882 -11.73 20.30 38.19
CA GLU A 882 -10.65 20.84 37.37
C GLU A 882 -11.17 22.00 36.52
N LEU A 883 -10.50 23.15 36.60
CA LEU A 883 -10.77 24.32 35.78
C LEU A 883 -9.47 24.82 35.14
N SER A 884 -9.45 24.91 33.81
CA SER A 884 -8.34 25.44 33.04
C SER A 884 -8.84 26.49 32.06
N VAL A 885 -8.42 27.74 32.20
CA VAL A 885 -8.82 28.87 31.34
C VAL A 885 -7.58 29.62 30.87
N ARG A 886 -7.24 29.48 29.58
CA ARG A 886 -6.09 30.10 28.92
C ARG A 886 -6.54 30.87 27.67
N LEU A 887 -6.87 32.16 27.82
CA LEU A 887 -7.36 33.00 26.72
C LEU A 887 -6.22 33.77 26.02
N ASP A 888 -6.35 33.98 24.72
CA ASP A 888 -5.40 34.75 23.91
C ASP A 888 -5.81 36.24 23.88
N GLY A 889 -4.93 37.15 24.31
CA GLY A 889 -5.19 38.60 24.36
C GLY A 889 -5.47 39.16 25.76
N SER A 890 -6.14 40.33 25.83
CA SER A 890 -6.38 41.06 27.09
C SER A 890 -7.80 40.96 27.73
N PRO A 891 -8.50 39.81 27.74
CA PRO A 891 -9.69 39.66 28.58
C PRO A 891 -9.34 39.31 30.03
N ASP A 892 -9.96 40.01 30.98
CA ASP A 892 -9.86 39.73 32.42
C ASP A 892 -10.80 38.58 32.84
N VAL A 893 -10.27 37.37 32.92
CA VAL A 893 -11.04 36.18 33.33
C VAL A 893 -11.55 36.29 34.77
N LEU A 894 -10.78 36.92 35.68
CA LEU A 894 -11.11 36.99 37.10
C LEU A 894 -12.20 38.03 37.42
N SER A 895 -12.42 38.99 36.52
CA SER A 895 -13.58 39.90 36.63
C SER A 895 -14.91 39.14 36.55
N VAL A 896 -14.96 38.08 35.72
CA VAL A 896 -16.17 37.33 35.38
C VAL A 896 -16.42 36.14 36.32
N ILE A 897 -15.36 35.60 36.94
CA ILE A 897 -15.50 34.51 37.91
C ILE A 897 -16.09 35.07 39.24
N PRO A 898 -17.17 34.48 39.77
CA PRO A 898 -17.75 34.87 41.05
C PRO A 898 -16.79 34.55 42.22
N GLY A 899 -16.66 35.48 43.17
CA GLY A 899 -15.66 35.43 44.24
C GLY A 899 -16.00 34.50 45.42
N ASP A 900 -17.27 34.19 45.65
CA ASP A 900 -17.74 33.33 46.74
C ASP A 900 -18.51 32.15 46.12
N LEU A 901 -17.81 31.04 45.89
CA LEU A 901 -18.37 29.85 45.25
C LEU A 901 -18.48 28.67 46.25
N PRO A 902 -19.69 28.26 46.67
CA PRO A 902 -19.89 27.17 47.62
C PRO A 902 -19.57 25.77 47.06
N ASN A 903 -19.43 25.61 45.74
CA ASN A 903 -19.16 24.30 45.11
C ASN A 903 -17.67 24.00 44.88
N PHE A 904 -16.77 24.97 45.11
CA PHE A 904 -15.35 24.83 44.80
C PHE A 904 -14.53 24.16 45.91
N HIS A 905 -15.17 23.67 46.98
CA HIS A 905 -14.49 23.07 48.13
C HIS A 905 -13.64 21.80 47.84
N HIS A 906 -13.70 21.30 46.60
CA HIS A 906 -13.04 20.07 46.16
C HIS A 906 -12.24 20.28 44.86
N MET A 907 -11.75 21.49 44.58
CA MET A 907 -10.92 21.74 43.41
C MET A 907 -9.58 21.01 43.51
N GLU A 908 -9.25 20.22 42.49
CA GLU A 908 -8.03 19.43 42.35
C GLU A 908 -7.05 20.09 41.36
N LYS A 909 -7.55 20.79 40.33
CA LYS A 909 -6.72 21.51 39.33
C LYS A 909 -7.27 22.89 39.01
N LEU A 910 -6.40 23.90 39.07
CA LEU A 910 -6.72 25.28 38.72
C LEU A 910 -5.64 25.87 37.80
N SER A 911 -6.00 26.23 36.58
CA SER A 911 -5.13 26.96 35.64
C SER A 911 -5.83 28.22 35.12
N ILE A 912 -5.22 29.39 35.32
CA ILE A 912 -5.81 30.69 34.94
C ILE A 912 -4.76 31.57 34.27
N GLN A 913 -5.15 32.22 33.17
CA GLN A 913 -4.40 33.29 32.51
C GLN A 913 -5.14 34.62 32.63
N THR A 914 -4.46 35.68 33.10
CA THR A 914 -4.99 37.04 33.31
C THR A 914 -3.97 38.08 32.87
N SER A 915 -4.44 39.25 32.42
CA SER A 915 -3.59 40.30 31.80
C SER A 915 -3.78 41.71 32.39
N THR A 916 -4.73 41.91 33.30
CA THR A 916 -5.11 43.22 33.88
C THR A 916 -4.96 43.24 35.41
N GLU A 917 -4.99 44.44 35.99
CA GLU A 917 -5.05 44.71 37.45
C GLU A 917 -6.39 44.26 38.08
N SER A 918 -6.74 42.99 37.92
CA SER A 918 -7.94 42.39 38.50
C SER A 918 -7.79 42.22 40.02
N ASP A 919 -8.91 42.32 40.76
CA ASP A 919 -8.97 42.06 42.21
C ASP A 919 -8.73 40.56 42.50
N LEU A 920 -7.45 40.19 42.59
CA LEU A 920 -6.95 38.84 42.79
C LEU A 920 -7.23 38.30 44.21
N SER A 921 -7.83 39.10 45.10
CA SER A 921 -8.36 38.64 46.39
C SER A 921 -9.37 37.50 46.22
N LYS A 922 -10.10 37.46 45.09
CA LYS A 922 -10.97 36.34 44.71
C LYS A 922 -10.19 35.03 44.53
N LEU A 923 -9.01 35.07 43.90
CA LEU A 923 -8.18 33.89 43.69
C LEU A 923 -7.68 33.31 45.02
N VAL A 924 -7.24 34.19 45.93
CA VAL A 924 -6.82 33.81 47.27
C VAL A 924 -7.96 33.12 48.03
N LYS A 925 -9.18 33.66 47.99
CA LYS A 925 -10.38 33.03 48.57
C LYS A 925 -10.71 31.66 47.95
N LEU A 926 -10.59 31.53 46.62
CA LEU A 926 -10.85 30.27 45.93
C LEU A 926 -9.88 29.16 46.37
N ILE A 927 -8.60 29.49 46.54
CA ILE A 927 -7.59 28.53 47.00
C ILE A 927 -7.79 28.20 48.49
N GLN A 928 -8.12 29.18 49.34
CA GLN A 928 -8.45 28.95 50.75
C GLN A 928 -9.59 27.94 50.92
N ASN A 929 -10.57 27.99 50.02
CA ASN A 929 -11.69 27.05 50.02
C ASN A 929 -11.33 25.66 49.47
N SER A 930 -10.15 25.46 48.87
CA SER A 930 -9.74 24.27 48.11
C SER A 930 -8.48 23.58 48.68
N PRO A 931 -8.57 22.88 49.83
CA PRO A 931 -7.40 22.29 50.47
C PRO A 931 -6.79 21.10 49.71
N ASN A 932 -7.56 20.45 48.82
CA ASN A 932 -7.15 19.27 48.05
C ASN A 932 -6.53 19.62 46.67
N LEU A 933 -6.07 20.86 46.49
CA LEU A 933 -5.50 21.31 45.22
C LEU A 933 -4.18 20.57 44.92
N HIS A 934 -4.12 19.91 43.77
CA HIS A 934 -2.95 19.18 43.28
C HIS A 934 -2.18 19.94 42.20
N VAL A 935 -2.86 20.76 41.39
CA VAL A 935 -2.28 21.45 40.24
C VAL A 935 -2.67 22.93 40.27
N PHE A 936 -1.68 23.83 40.26
CA PHE A 936 -1.90 25.28 40.24
C PHE A 936 -1.03 25.99 39.20
N HIS A 937 -1.66 26.56 38.18
CA HIS A 937 -0.96 27.23 37.09
C HIS A 937 -1.49 28.67 36.95
N LEU A 938 -0.62 29.66 37.11
CA LEU A 938 -0.99 31.07 37.02
C LEU A 938 -0.12 31.79 35.97
N LYS A 939 -0.78 32.34 34.95
CA LYS A 939 -0.16 33.30 34.04
C LYS A 939 -0.73 34.69 34.30
N CYS A 940 0.05 35.62 34.83
CA CYS A 940 -0.42 36.95 35.23
C CYS A 940 0.66 38.04 35.10
N ASP A 941 0.26 39.22 34.63
CA ASP A 941 1.17 40.37 34.43
C ASP A 941 1.33 41.25 35.68
N PHE A 942 0.33 41.35 36.56
CA PHE A 942 0.41 42.15 37.79
C PHE A 942 -0.39 41.54 38.94
N PHE A 943 0.21 41.42 40.12
CA PHE A 943 -0.43 40.92 41.35
C PHE A 943 0.05 41.77 42.54
N SER A 944 -0.87 42.33 43.32
CA SER A 944 -0.55 43.29 44.38
C SER A 944 -0.33 42.71 45.79
N ASP A 945 -0.63 41.43 46.03
CA ASP A 945 -0.60 40.78 47.36
C ASP A 945 0.01 39.34 47.31
N PHE A 946 1.13 39.16 46.61
CA PHE A 946 1.66 37.83 46.25
C PHE A 946 2.02 36.99 47.50
N GLU A 947 2.36 37.64 48.61
CA GLU A 947 2.60 37.01 49.90
C GLU A 947 1.35 36.26 50.43
N SER A 948 0.17 36.86 50.33
CA SER A 948 -1.09 36.21 50.73
C SER A 948 -1.44 35.01 49.84
N LEU A 949 -1.11 35.07 48.55
CA LEU A 949 -1.27 33.92 47.64
C LEU A 949 -0.36 32.75 48.05
N MET A 950 0.92 33.02 48.30
CA MET A 950 1.89 31.98 48.65
C MET A 950 1.59 31.35 50.02
N THR A 951 1.16 32.14 51.00
CA THR A 951 0.77 31.61 52.31
C THR A 951 -0.46 30.71 52.23
N VAL A 952 -1.44 31.05 51.38
CA VAL A 952 -2.60 30.20 51.13
C VAL A 952 -2.23 28.94 50.36
N LEU A 953 -1.39 29.03 49.32
CA LEU A 953 -0.90 27.85 48.60
C LEU A 953 -0.15 26.90 49.54
N ALA A 954 0.64 27.42 50.48
CA ALA A 954 1.34 26.60 51.47
C ALA A 954 0.41 25.80 52.39
N SER A 955 -0.87 26.19 52.51
CA SER A 955 -1.88 25.41 53.21
C SER A 955 -2.32 24.15 52.44
N CYS A 956 -2.13 24.12 51.11
CA CYS A 956 -2.41 22.98 50.24
C CYS A 956 -1.27 21.96 50.31
N LYS A 957 -1.34 21.00 51.24
CA LYS A 957 -0.27 20.01 51.50
C LYS A 957 -0.06 18.99 50.36
N GLU A 958 -1.05 18.82 49.49
CA GLU A 958 -1.05 17.83 48.42
C GLU A 958 -0.74 18.44 47.03
N LEU A 959 -0.20 19.66 46.99
CA LEU A 959 0.15 20.34 45.75
C LEU A 959 1.34 19.64 45.07
N ARG A 960 1.14 19.20 43.82
CA ARG A 960 2.10 18.44 43.00
C ARG A 960 2.68 19.25 41.86
N GLU A 961 1.90 20.16 41.26
CA GLU A 961 2.32 20.95 40.10
C GLU A 961 2.08 22.44 40.36
N MET A 962 3.11 23.24 40.10
CA MET A 962 3.08 24.69 40.26
C MET A 962 3.75 25.38 39.07
N GLU A 963 2.99 26.20 38.33
CA GLU A 963 3.47 26.98 37.18
C GLU A 963 3.18 28.47 37.42
N PHE A 964 4.22 29.32 37.30
CA PHE A 964 4.07 30.78 37.31
C PHE A 964 4.67 31.39 36.05
N SER A 965 3.87 32.15 35.30
CA SER A 965 4.32 32.86 34.10
C SER A 965 3.83 34.31 34.09
N GLY A 966 4.62 35.25 33.58
CA GLY A 966 4.27 36.68 33.55
C GLY A 966 4.92 37.49 34.68
N ARG A 967 4.68 38.81 34.72
CA ARG A 967 5.45 39.78 35.54
C ARG A 967 4.98 39.92 37.00
N CYS A 968 3.94 39.20 37.41
CA CYS A 968 3.35 39.31 38.73
C CYS A 968 4.13 38.64 39.88
N PHE A 969 5.26 38.00 39.57
CA PHE A 969 5.97 37.11 40.48
C PHE A 969 6.89 37.89 41.43
N GLU A 970 6.71 37.69 42.75
CA GLU A 970 7.60 38.26 43.76
C GLU A 970 8.55 37.19 44.34
N THR A 971 9.85 37.40 44.16
CA THR A 971 10.89 36.39 44.47
C THR A 971 11.04 36.14 45.97
N ARG A 972 10.99 37.18 46.81
CA ARG A 972 11.23 37.09 48.27
C ARG A 972 10.19 36.26 49.04
N PRO A 973 8.87 36.55 48.93
CA PRO A 973 7.85 35.73 49.58
C PRO A 973 7.86 34.28 49.05
N PHE A 974 8.12 34.10 47.74
CA PHE A 974 8.20 32.77 47.14
C PHE A 974 9.28 31.89 47.78
N VAL A 975 10.55 32.35 47.81
CA VAL A 975 11.66 31.53 48.32
C VAL A 975 11.54 31.19 49.80
N THR A 976 10.88 32.05 50.57
CA THR A 976 10.68 31.87 52.00
C THR A 976 9.69 30.74 52.29
N ILE A 977 8.68 30.58 51.42
CA ILE A 977 7.56 29.65 51.61
C ILE A 977 7.78 28.34 50.83
N LEU A 978 8.62 28.35 49.79
CA LEU A 978 8.92 27.20 48.93
C LEU A 978 9.22 25.88 49.68
N PRO A 979 9.98 25.85 50.80
CA PRO A 979 10.26 24.61 51.52
C PRO A 979 9.02 23.88 52.07
N ASN A 980 7.87 24.56 52.17
CA ASN A 980 6.64 23.97 52.69
C ASN A 980 5.97 23.01 51.69
N PHE A 981 6.32 23.05 50.40
CA PHE A 981 5.72 22.24 49.34
C PHE A 981 6.41 20.88 49.15
N VAL A 982 6.46 20.07 50.21
CA VAL A 982 7.21 18.79 50.21
C VAL A 982 6.67 17.76 49.20
N SER A 983 5.38 17.86 48.83
CA SER A 983 4.70 16.98 47.87
C SER A 983 4.89 17.38 46.39
N LEU A 984 5.61 18.48 46.14
CA LEU A 984 5.75 19.05 44.80
C LEU A 984 6.58 18.13 43.89
N LYS A 985 6.05 17.87 42.69
CA LYS A 985 6.66 17.09 41.63
C LYS A 985 7.11 17.94 40.44
N ILE A 986 6.33 18.96 40.08
CA ILE A 986 6.61 19.84 38.93
C ILE A 986 6.67 21.28 39.43
N LEU A 987 7.79 21.94 39.16
CA LEU A 987 7.96 23.37 39.38
C LEU A 987 8.37 24.04 38.07
N ASN A 988 7.48 24.84 37.52
CA ASN A 988 7.72 25.60 36.30
C ASN A 988 7.80 27.11 36.61
N LEU A 989 9.01 27.66 36.53
CA LEU A 989 9.32 29.08 36.67
C LEU A 989 9.90 29.67 35.37
N GLU A 990 9.63 29.03 34.23
CA GLU A 990 10.05 29.50 32.93
C GLU A 990 9.47 30.91 32.67
N CYS A 991 10.30 31.80 32.12
CA CYS A 991 10.00 33.22 31.93
C CYS A 991 9.96 34.11 33.20
N GLN A 992 10.37 33.61 34.37
CA GLN A 992 10.56 34.44 35.57
C GLN A 992 11.98 35.00 35.67
N GLN A 993 12.16 36.09 36.42
CA GLN A 993 13.45 36.75 36.63
C GLN A 993 13.78 37.01 38.10
N PHE A 994 15.00 36.64 38.51
CA PHE A 994 15.51 36.81 39.88
C PHE A 994 16.59 37.89 39.89
N PRO A 995 16.36 39.05 40.55
CA PRO A 995 17.22 40.21 40.40
C PRO A 995 18.46 40.19 41.31
N ASP A 996 18.41 39.53 42.46
CA ASP A 996 19.47 39.60 43.48
C ASP A 996 20.04 38.22 43.87
N LYS A 997 21.33 38.22 44.21
CA LYS A 997 22.08 37.03 44.59
C LYS A 997 21.58 36.40 45.89
N GLU A 998 21.26 37.21 46.90
CA GLU A 998 20.83 36.71 48.21
C GLU A 998 19.54 35.89 48.12
N THR A 999 18.54 36.39 47.39
CA THR A 999 17.28 35.67 47.15
C THR A 999 17.51 34.40 46.32
N SER A 1000 18.45 34.45 45.37
CA SER A 1000 18.83 33.29 44.56
C SER A 1000 19.56 32.21 45.37
N GLU A 1001 20.42 32.59 46.33
CA GLU A 1001 21.06 31.64 47.27
C GLU A 1001 20.01 30.98 48.19
N LYS A 1002 19.05 31.76 48.70
CA LYS A 1002 17.92 31.23 49.50
C LYS A 1002 17.05 30.27 48.68
N PHE A 1003 16.80 30.60 47.41
CA PHE A 1003 16.11 29.70 46.47
C PHE A 1003 16.85 28.38 46.29
N ALA A 1004 18.16 28.43 46.01
CA ALA A 1004 18.98 27.24 45.84
C ALA A 1004 18.93 26.34 47.10
N GLN A 1005 19.04 26.93 48.30
CA GLN A 1005 18.93 26.21 49.56
C GLN A 1005 17.53 25.59 49.76
N ALA A 1006 16.47 26.34 49.43
CA ALA A 1006 15.10 25.85 49.52
C ALA A 1006 14.85 24.67 48.55
N LEU A 1007 15.44 24.69 47.36
CA LEU A 1007 15.29 23.63 46.36
C LEU A 1007 15.74 22.26 46.87
N GLY A 1008 16.83 22.22 47.66
CA GLY A 1008 17.33 20.98 48.28
C GLY A 1008 16.35 20.31 49.25
N SER A 1009 15.31 21.03 49.72
CA SER A 1009 14.26 20.45 50.57
C SER A 1009 13.17 19.68 49.79
N LEU A 1010 13.05 19.89 48.48
CA LEU A 1010 11.98 19.35 47.63
C LEU A 1010 12.31 17.95 47.08
N ARG A 1011 12.48 16.95 47.95
CA ARG A 1011 12.97 15.61 47.56
C ARG A 1011 12.09 14.83 46.56
N ASN A 1012 10.82 15.21 46.41
CA ASN A 1012 9.87 14.56 45.50
C ASN A 1012 9.82 15.19 44.10
N LEU A 1013 10.64 16.22 43.85
CA LEU A 1013 10.63 16.94 42.59
C LEU A 1013 11.10 16.03 41.44
N GLU A 1014 10.26 15.95 40.40
CA GLU A 1014 10.49 15.20 39.17
C GLU A 1014 10.84 16.14 38.00
N GLU A 1015 10.24 17.32 37.93
CA GLU A 1015 10.44 18.28 36.83
C GLU A 1015 10.74 19.68 37.36
N LEU A 1016 11.82 20.28 36.87
CA LEU A 1016 12.26 21.62 37.26
C LEU A 1016 12.62 22.47 36.05
N LEU A 1017 11.86 23.54 35.85
CA LEU A 1017 12.16 24.60 34.88
C LEU A 1017 12.57 25.87 35.64
N LEU A 1018 13.83 26.26 35.47
CA LEU A 1018 14.45 27.31 36.28
C LEU A 1018 14.13 28.73 35.79
N PRO A 1019 14.07 29.71 36.71
CA PRO A 1019 13.95 31.11 36.36
C PRO A 1019 15.27 31.67 35.82
N THR A 1020 15.19 32.80 35.11
CA THR A 1020 16.34 33.53 34.57
C THR A 1020 16.78 34.68 35.50
N GLY A 1021 17.87 35.39 35.18
CA GLY A 1021 18.30 36.59 35.89
C GLY A 1021 19.72 36.53 36.46
N ASP A 1022 20.33 37.70 36.69
CA ASP A 1022 21.73 37.84 37.08
C ASP A 1022 22.04 37.17 38.44
N GLY A 1023 21.09 37.20 39.38
CA GLY A 1023 21.24 36.54 40.67
C GLY A 1023 21.35 35.02 40.55
N ILE A 1024 20.54 34.41 39.66
CA ILE A 1024 20.52 32.96 39.42
C ILE A 1024 21.80 32.50 38.71
N GLN A 1025 22.28 33.28 37.73
CA GLN A 1025 23.57 33.01 37.07
C GLN A 1025 24.73 32.90 38.08
N GLN A 1026 24.80 33.84 39.05
CA GLN A 1026 25.85 33.84 40.07
C GLN A 1026 25.81 32.64 41.02
N VAL A 1027 24.65 31.99 41.16
CA VAL A 1027 24.46 30.83 42.05
C VAL A 1027 24.18 29.53 41.28
N ALA A 1028 24.34 29.53 39.95
CA ALA A 1028 24.02 28.38 39.10
C ALA A 1028 24.71 27.09 39.56
N LYS A 1029 25.98 27.19 39.97
CA LYS A 1029 26.74 26.08 40.55
C LYS A 1029 26.11 25.52 41.83
N LEU A 1030 25.63 26.38 42.73
CA LEU A 1030 24.94 25.95 43.96
C LEU A 1030 23.62 25.26 43.61
N ILE A 1031 22.86 25.77 42.63
CA ILE A 1031 21.60 25.15 42.18
C ILE A 1031 21.87 23.74 41.64
N VAL A 1032 22.86 23.58 40.75
CA VAL A 1032 23.25 22.26 40.22
C VAL A 1032 23.62 21.29 41.35
N GLN A 1033 24.40 21.75 42.33
CA GLN A 1033 24.79 20.93 43.49
C GLN A 1033 23.60 20.49 44.36
N GLN A 1034 22.58 21.34 44.49
CA GLN A 1034 21.35 21.00 45.22
C GLN A 1034 20.45 20.05 44.40
N CYS A 1035 20.40 20.21 43.08
CA CYS A 1035 19.69 19.28 42.19
C CYS A 1035 20.23 17.85 42.26
N LEU A 1036 21.52 17.65 42.56
CA LEU A 1036 22.10 16.31 42.78
C LEU A 1036 21.48 15.57 43.97
N GLN A 1037 20.89 16.30 44.92
CA GLN A 1037 20.21 15.72 46.08
C GLN A 1037 18.77 15.30 45.78
N LEU A 1038 18.26 15.54 44.56
CA LEU A 1038 16.90 15.23 44.13
C LEU A 1038 16.86 13.84 43.45
N PRO A 1039 16.40 12.79 44.13
CA PRO A 1039 16.48 11.41 43.63
C PRO A 1039 15.48 11.08 42.53
N CYS A 1040 14.47 11.92 42.32
CA CYS A 1040 13.35 11.66 41.39
C CYS A 1040 13.40 12.53 40.13
N LEU A 1041 14.42 13.37 39.95
CA LEU A 1041 14.48 14.34 38.87
C LEU A 1041 14.58 13.66 37.49
N ARG A 1042 13.60 13.95 36.64
CA ARG A 1042 13.40 13.45 35.28
C ARG A 1042 13.56 14.54 34.22
N VAL A 1043 13.14 15.77 34.51
CA VAL A 1043 13.25 16.91 33.59
C VAL A 1043 13.98 18.06 34.27
N LEU A 1044 15.02 18.56 33.62
CA LEU A 1044 15.80 19.70 34.11
C LEU A 1044 16.09 20.68 32.97
N VAL A 1045 15.65 21.93 33.15
CA VAL A 1045 15.74 22.98 32.13
C VAL A 1045 16.49 24.20 32.67
N PHE A 1046 17.52 24.63 31.94
CA PHE A 1046 18.33 25.82 32.19
C PHE A 1046 18.34 26.72 30.96
N HIS A 1047 17.78 27.93 31.07
CA HIS A 1047 17.83 28.94 30.00
C HIS A 1047 18.56 30.20 30.47
N HIS A 1048 19.55 30.69 29.73
CA HIS A 1048 20.33 31.90 30.06
C HIS A 1048 21.07 31.89 31.42
N ILE A 1049 21.25 30.74 32.07
CA ILE A 1049 21.79 30.63 33.44
C ILE A 1049 23.26 30.18 33.44
N LEU A 1050 23.63 29.28 32.54
CA LEU A 1050 24.88 28.52 32.61
C LEU A 1050 26.03 29.19 31.86
N ASP A 1051 27.24 28.90 32.35
CA ASP A 1051 28.56 29.21 31.82
C ASP A 1051 29.45 27.94 31.82
N ASP A 1052 30.70 28.08 31.39
CA ASP A 1052 31.64 26.94 31.26
C ASP A 1052 31.88 26.18 32.57
N ASP A 1053 31.95 26.89 33.70
CA ASP A 1053 32.20 26.26 35.00
C ASP A 1053 30.95 25.54 35.53
N SER A 1054 29.78 26.16 35.39
CA SER A 1054 28.51 25.60 35.89
C SER A 1054 28.01 24.42 35.08
N VAL A 1055 28.18 24.41 33.74
CA VAL A 1055 27.84 23.25 32.91
C VAL A 1055 28.73 22.04 33.23
N MET A 1056 29.99 22.29 33.58
CA MET A 1056 30.91 21.22 34.01
C MET A 1056 30.52 20.58 35.35
N GLU A 1057 29.85 21.32 36.25
CA GLU A 1057 29.33 20.73 37.49
C GLU A 1057 28.19 19.75 37.23
N ILE A 1058 27.39 19.96 36.17
CA ILE A 1058 26.37 19.00 35.73
C ILE A 1058 27.05 17.70 35.28
N ALA A 1059 28.09 17.80 34.44
CA ALA A 1059 28.85 16.63 34.01
C ALA A 1059 29.48 15.88 35.18
N LYS A 1060 30.18 16.58 36.09
CA LYS A 1060 30.76 15.94 37.30
C LYS A 1060 29.70 15.25 38.14
N GLY A 1061 28.54 15.87 38.30
CA GLY A 1061 27.40 15.32 39.01
C GLY A 1061 26.87 14.03 38.38
N ALA A 1062 26.72 14.01 37.06
CA ALA A 1062 26.34 12.84 36.29
C ALA A 1062 27.38 11.71 36.41
N THR A 1063 28.68 12.01 36.22
CA THR A 1063 29.76 11.01 36.35
C THR A 1063 29.80 10.39 37.74
N SER A 1064 29.53 11.18 38.78
CA SER A 1064 29.49 10.74 40.18
C SER A 1064 28.26 9.89 40.53
N GLY A 1065 27.39 9.59 39.55
CA GLY A 1065 26.18 8.78 39.73
C GLY A 1065 24.94 9.58 40.13
N GLY A 1066 24.95 10.91 40.03
CA GLY A 1066 23.77 11.76 40.13
C GLY A 1066 22.91 11.70 38.86
N PHE A 1067 21.67 12.20 38.93
CA PHE A 1067 20.76 12.33 37.77
C PHE A 1067 20.42 11.01 37.03
N GLN A 1068 20.50 9.85 37.68
CA GLN A 1068 20.26 8.55 37.01
C GLN A 1068 18.87 8.42 36.37
N LYS A 1069 17.86 9.10 36.90
CA LYS A 1069 16.48 9.09 36.38
C LYS A 1069 16.19 10.21 35.38
N LEU A 1070 17.20 11.02 35.03
CA LEU A 1070 17.01 12.17 34.15
C LEU A 1070 16.69 11.68 32.72
N GLU A 1071 15.54 12.11 32.21
CA GLU A 1071 15.02 11.79 30.88
C GLU A 1071 15.22 12.97 29.91
N THR A 1072 15.11 14.21 30.39
CA THR A 1072 15.27 15.43 29.58
C THR A 1072 16.23 16.40 30.25
N LEU A 1073 17.25 16.80 29.50
CA LEU A 1073 18.17 17.87 29.87
C LEU A 1073 18.13 18.97 28.80
N ASP A 1074 17.58 20.12 29.18
CA ASP A 1074 17.53 21.30 28.31
C ASP A 1074 18.50 22.37 28.80
N LEU A 1075 19.50 22.66 27.99
CA LEU A 1075 20.53 23.68 28.21
C LEU A 1075 20.45 24.75 27.11
N SER A 1076 19.28 24.94 26.50
CA SER A 1076 19.13 25.87 25.40
C SER A 1076 19.33 27.33 25.85
N VAL A 1077 19.77 28.16 24.90
CA VAL A 1077 19.90 29.61 25.05
C VAL A 1077 20.92 30.03 26.15
N ASN A 1078 21.86 29.16 26.52
CA ASN A 1078 22.98 29.49 27.42
C ASN A 1078 24.20 30.02 26.64
N HIS A 1079 24.12 31.28 26.22
CA HIS A 1079 25.13 31.88 25.33
C HIS A 1079 26.52 32.08 25.95
N LYS A 1080 26.61 32.07 27.29
CA LYS A 1080 27.87 32.19 28.04
C LYS A 1080 28.70 30.90 28.02
N ILE A 1081 28.12 29.77 27.63
CA ILE A 1081 28.88 28.54 27.40
C ILE A 1081 29.64 28.70 26.08
N THR A 1082 30.96 28.59 26.15
CA THR A 1082 31.86 28.67 25.02
C THR A 1082 31.95 27.33 24.29
N GLU A 1083 32.57 27.34 23.11
CA GLU A 1083 32.83 26.11 22.33
C GLU A 1083 33.69 25.13 23.12
N GLU A 1084 34.69 25.66 23.82
CA GLU A 1084 35.55 24.89 24.71
C GLU A 1084 34.80 24.35 25.93
N GLY A 1085 33.89 25.13 26.51
CA GLY A 1085 32.99 24.69 27.57
C GLY A 1085 32.16 23.47 27.15
N TYR A 1086 31.50 23.53 25.99
CA TYR A 1086 30.76 22.38 25.44
C TYR A 1086 31.66 21.19 25.14
N ARG A 1087 32.87 21.41 24.60
CA ARG A 1087 33.84 20.32 24.36
C ARG A 1087 34.19 19.60 25.65
N ASN A 1088 34.55 20.34 26.69
CA ASN A 1088 34.91 19.78 28.00
C ASN A 1088 33.72 19.07 28.63
N PHE A 1089 32.52 19.65 28.51
CA PHE A 1089 31.27 19.05 28.96
C PHE A 1089 31.00 17.70 28.27
N PHE A 1090 31.09 17.64 26.93
CA PHE A 1090 30.89 16.39 26.20
C PHE A 1090 31.98 15.36 26.44
N GLN A 1091 33.19 15.74 26.82
CA GLN A 1091 34.21 14.77 27.21
C GLN A 1091 33.92 14.15 28.58
N ALA A 1092 33.36 14.92 29.51
CA ALA A 1092 33.08 14.49 30.87
C ALA A 1092 31.69 13.86 31.07
N LEU A 1093 30.70 14.21 30.25
CA LEU A 1093 29.32 13.74 30.41
C LEU A 1093 29.24 12.23 30.16
N ASP A 1094 28.85 11.51 31.21
CA ASP A 1094 28.70 10.06 31.24
C ASP A 1094 27.68 9.65 32.32
N ASN A 1095 27.31 8.36 32.36
CA ASN A 1095 26.43 7.77 33.39
C ASN A 1095 25.00 8.34 33.46
N LEU A 1096 24.42 8.74 32.32
CA LEU A 1096 23.00 9.11 32.19
C LEU A 1096 22.23 8.06 31.35
N PRO A 1097 21.93 6.88 31.92
CA PRO A 1097 21.38 5.77 31.16
C PRO A 1097 19.94 6.00 30.67
N ASN A 1098 19.19 6.90 31.31
CA ASN A 1098 17.78 7.16 30.99
C ASN A 1098 17.54 8.43 30.16
N LEU A 1099 18.61 9.15 29.77
CA LEU A 1099 18.46 10.42 29.05
C LEU A 1099 17.96 10.19 27.63
N GLN A 1100 16.79 10.75 27.32
CA GLN A 1100 16.11 10.62 26.03
C GLN A 1100 16.26 11.89 25.19
N VAL A 1101 16.21 13.07 25.82
CA VAL A 1101 16.25 14.37 25.14
C VAL A 1101 17.40 15.20 25.68
N LEU A 1102 18.27 15.66 24.77
CA LEU A 1102 19.30 16.65 25.05
C LEU A 1102 19.11 17.85 24.13
N ASN A 1103 18.82 19.02 24.72
CA ASN A 1103 18.67 20.28 23.99
C ASN A 1103 19.82 21.23 24.35
N ILE A 1104 20.57 21.67 23.35
CA ILE A 1104 21.71 22.59 23.46
C ILE A 1104 21.65 23.68 22.38
N CYS A 1105 20.43 24.03 21.97
CA CYS A 1105 20.17 25.08 20.98
C CYS A 1105 20.65 26.45 21.45
N ARG A 1106 21.10 27.31 20.55
CA ARG A 1106 21.39 28.74 20.82
C ARG A 1106 20.44 29.63 20.03
N SER A 1107 20.34 30.89 20.41
CA SER A 1107 19.57 31.88 19.65
C SER A 1107 20.27 32.16 18.32
N LEU A 1108 19.51 32.57 17.31
CA LEU A 1108 20.03 32.81 15.96
C LEU A 1108 21.18 33.84 15.88
N PRO A 1109 21.22 34.93 16.67
CA PRO A 1109 22.35 35.86 16.66
C PRO A 1109 23.62 35.25 17.27
N GLU A 1110 23.46 34.43 18.29
CA GLU A 1110 24.53 33.87 19.12
C GLU A 1110 24.98 32.50 18.59
N ARG A 1111 25.35 32.45 17.31
CA ARG A 1111 25.84 31.23 16.63
C ARG A 1111 27.22 30.85 17.11
N ILE A 1112 27.54 29.56 17.04
CA ILE A 1112 28.87 29.05 17.38
C ILE A 1112 29.46 28.31 16.18
N GLN A 1113 30.68 28.69 15.82
CA GLN A 1113 31.50 27.92 14.87
C GLN A 1113 32.22 26.84 15.66
N VAL A 1114 31.99 25.58 15.30
CA VAL A 1114 32.42 24.43 16.08
C VAL A 1114 33.69 23.85 15.46
N GLN A 1115 34.67 23.49 16.29
CA GLN A 1115 35.83 22.77 15.79
C GLN A 1115 35.51 21.28 15.63
N ALA A 1116 36.16 20.61 14.67
CA ALA A 1116 36.02 19.16 14.47
C ALA A 1116 36.31 18.33 15.75
N THR A 1117 37.13 18.85 16.67
CA THR A 1117 37.39 18.22 17.98
C THR A 1117 36.15 18.17 18.88
N THR A 1118 35.32 19.21 18.82
CA THR A 1118 34.07 19.34 19.60
C THR A 1118 32.95 18.50 18.98
N VAL A 1119 32.88 18.42 17.65
CA VAL A 1119 31.97 17.49 16.95
C VAL A 1119 32.32 16.04 17.27
N LYS A 1120 33.62 15.70 17.32
CA LYS A 1120 34.09 14.38 17.78
C LYS A 1120 33.71 14.12 19.24
N ALA A 1121 33.88 15.08 20.14
CA ALA A 1121 33.50 14.95 21.54
C ALA A 1121 31.99 14.75 21.70
N LEU A 1122 31.16 15.52 20.98
CA LEU A 1122 29.71 15.36 20.94
C LEU A 1122 29.33 13.97 20.43
N SER A 1123 29.93 13.53 19.33
CA SER A 1123 29.68 12.22 18.74
C SER A 1123 30.03 11.07 19.70
N GLN A 1124 31.16 11.18 20.40
CA GLN A 1124 31.51 10.23 21.46
C GLN A 1124 30.53 10.30 22.64
N CYS A 1125 30.09 11.49 23.04
CA CYS A 1125 29.09 11.67 24.09
C CYS A 1125 27.76 10.99 23.75
N VAL A 1126 27.24 11.20 22.54
CA VAL A 1126 26.03 10.53 22.04
C VAL A 1126 26.20 9.01 22.11
N SER A 1127 27.37 8.47 21.75
CA SER A 1127 27.60 7.01 21.84
C SER A 1127 27.59 6.45 23.27
N ARG A 1128 27.85 7.28 24.29
CA ARG A 1128 27.80 6.90 25.71
C ARG A 1128 26.40 7.04 26.32
N LEU A 1129 25.42 7.60 25.60
CA LEU A 1129 24.06 7.85 26.08
C LEU A 1129 23.05 6.88 25.42
N PRO A 1130 22.89 5.66 25.94
CA PRO A 1130 22.23 4.56 25.23
C PRO A 1130 20.73 4.76 24.95
N SER A 1131 20.06 5.65 25.70
CA SER A 1131 18.62 5.92 25.59
C SER A 1131 18.29 7.18 24.79
N LEU A 1132 19.30 7.88 24.25
CA LEU A 1132 19.07 9.15 23.56
C LEU A 1132 18.24 8.96 22.29
N THR A 1133 17.12 9.67 22.19
CA THR A 1133 16.19 9.65 21.05
C THR A 1133 16.06 10.99 20.36
N ARG A 1134 16.40 12.10 21.02
CA ARG A 1134 16.32 13.44 20.44
C ARG A 1134 17.50 14.31 20.88
N LEU A 1135 18.21 14.85 19.89
CA LEU A 1135 19.30 15.80 20.06
C LEU A 1135 18.96 17.09 19.32
N GLU A 1136 18.91 18.21 20.04
CA GLU A 1136 18.63 19.53 19.45
C GLU A 1136 19.86 20.43 19.56
N ILE A 1137 20.38 20.86 18.41
CA ILE A 1137 21.65 21.60 18.24
C ILE A 1137 21.49 22.78 17.28
N LEU A 1138 20.34 23.46 17.34
CA LEU A 1138 20.08 24.63 16.50
C LEU A 1138 21.11 25.75 16.80
N SER A 1139 21.56 26.45 15.77
CA SER A 1139 22.56 27.55 15.78
C SER A 1139 24.03 27.11 15.93
N TRP A 1140 24.29 25.81 15.79
CA TRP A 1140 25.64 25.27 15.62
C TRP A 1140 25.97 25.25 14.13
N LEU A 1141 27.03 25.96 13.73
CA LEU A 1141 27.50 25.96 12.34
C LEU A 1141 28.29 24.67 12.11
N LEU A 1142 27.65 23.70 11.45
CA LEU A 1142 28.21 22.40 11.12
C LEU A 1142 28.30 22.27 9.60
N ASP A 1143 29.45 21.83 9.10
CA ASP A 1143 29.63 21.56 7.68
C ASP A 1143 29.11 20.15 7.31
N GLU A 1144 29.22 19.78 6.03
CA GLU A 1144 28.81 18.45 5.57
C GLU A 1144 29.65 17.31 6.17
N GLU A 1145 30.93 17.52 6.47
CA GLU A 1145 31.80 16.50 7.05
C GLU A 1145 31.45 16.24 8.51
N ASP A 1146 31.19 17.29 9.27
CA ASP A 1146 30.72 17.24 10.65
C ASP A 1146 29.39 16.48 10.75
N MET A 1147 28.44 16.77 9.85
CA MET A 1147 27.17 16.04 9.80
C MET A 1147 27.34 14.59 9.38
N LYS A 1148 28.32 14.26 8.51
CA LYS A 1148 28.65 12.85 8.22
C LYS A 1148 29.16 12.12 9.46
N VAL A 1149 29.98 12.76 10.29
CA VAL A 1149 30.47 12.15 11.55
C VAL A 1149 29.31 11.89 12.52
N ILE A 1150 28.41 12.87 12.72
CA ILE A 1150 27.24 12.72 13.59
C ILE A 1150 26.29 11.63 13.05
N ASN A 1151 26.05 11.62 11.74
CA ASN A 1151 25.19 10.60 11.11
C ASN A 1151 25.80 9.19 11.20
N ALA A 1152 27.11 9.03 11.06
CA ALA A 1152 27.78 7.74 11.19
C ALA A 1152 27.68 7.18 12.62
N VAL A 1153 27.75 8.03 13.64
CA VAL A 1153 27.48 7.61 15.03
C VAL A 1153 26.01 7.31 15.24
N LYS A 1154 25.12 8.14 14.70
CA LYS A 1154 23.68 7.89 14.75
C LYS A 1154 23.34 6.51 14.17
N GLU A 1155 23.91 6.12 13.03
CA GLU A 1155 23.68 4.79 12.43
C GLU A 1155 24.08 3.63 13.35
N ARG A 1156 25.17 3.80 14.12
CA ARG A 1156 25.70 2.78 15.05
C ARG A 1156 25.10 2.84 16.45
N HIS A 1157 24.30 3.87 16.75
CA HIS A 1157 23.71 4.09 18.07
C HIS A 1157 22.65 3.02 18.39
N PRO A 1158 22.48 2.59 19.65
CA PRO A 1158 21.41 1.65 20.03
C PRO A 1158 20.01 2.12 19.59
N GLN A 1159 19.79 3.44 19.58
CA GLN A 1159 18.54 4.07 19.14
C GLN A 1159 18.61 4.63 17.69
N SER A 1160 19.51 4.15 16.82
CA SER A 1160 19.81 4.74 15.50
C SER A 1160 18.60 5.12 14.65
N LYS A 1161 17.58 4.26 14.64
CA LYS A 1161 16.34 4.44 13.87
C LYS A 1161 15.39 5.48 14.46
N ARG A 1162 15.58 5.84 15.73
CA ARG A 1162 14.75 6.74 16.56
C ARG A 1162 15.41 8.09 16.78
N LEU A 1163 16.74 8.10 16.88
CA LEU A 1163 17.54 9.29 17.18
C LEU A 1163 17.30 10.37 16.11
N THR A 1164 16.62 11.41 16.51
CA THR A 1164 16.35 12.59 15.67
C THR A 1164 17.33 13.68 16.07
N VAL A 1165 18.04 14.22 15.08
CA VAL A 1165 18.95 15.34 15.27
C VAL A 1165 18.30 16.55 14.61
N LEU A 1166 18.02 17.58 15.39
CA LEU A 1166 17.48 18.85 14.92
C LEU A 1166 18.61 19.87 14.91
N TRP A 1167 19.13 20.16 13.72
CA TRP A 1167 20.25 21.11 13.54
C TRP A 1167 19.93 22.25 12.58
N LYS A 1168 18.93 22.09 11.70
CA LYS A 1168 18.59 23.10 10.69
C LYS A 1168 17.66 24.17 11.23
N TRP A 1169 17.97 25.43 10.95
CA TRP A 1169 17.11 26.58 11.19
C TRP A 1169 16.20 26.85 10.02
N ILE A 1170 14.91 27.10 10.30
CA ILE A 1170 13.96 27.60 9.30
C ILE A 1170 13.85 29.12 9.49
N VAL A 1171 14.31 29.90 8.51
CA VAL A 1171 14.41 31.37 8.60
C VAL A 1171 13.75 32.06 7.39
N PRO A 1172 13.15 33.26 7.56
CA PRO A 1172 12.45 33.96 6.47
C PRO A 1172 13.38 34.62 5.44
N PHE A 1173 14.69 34.57 5.65
CA PHE A 1173 15.73 35.16 4.81
C PHE A 1173 16.80 34.12 4.44
N SER A 1174 17.41 34.26 3.26
CA SER A 1174 18.62 33.50 2.92
C SER A 1174 19.82 34.07 3.68
N PRO A 1175 20.72 33.23 4.19
CA PRO A 1175 21.99 33.72 4.73
C PRO A 1175 22.81 34.42 3.64
N VAL A 1176 23.61 35.41 4.04
CA VAL A 1176 24.53 36.11 3.13
C VAL A 1176 25.80 35.28 3.05
N ILE A 1177 26.04 34.64 1.90
CA ILE A 1177 27.20 33.78 1.69
C ILE A 1177 28.43 34.66 1.46
N GLN A 1178 29.40 34.56 2.37
CA GLN A 1178 30.74 35.12 2.18
C GLN A 1178 31.49 34.22 1.18
N LYS A 1179 31.90 34.80 0.06
CA LYS A 1179 32.69 34.13 -0.98
C LYS A 1179 34.18 34.25 -0.73
#